data_AF-A0A2D6PBU3-F1
#
_entry.id   AF-A0A2D6PBU3-F1
#
_cell.length_a   1.000
_cell.length_b   1.000
_cell.length_c   1.000
_cell.angle_alpha   90.00
_cell.angle_beta   90.00
_cell.angle_gamma   90.00
#
_symmetry.space_group_name_H-M   'P 1'
#
loop_
_entity.id
_entity.type
_entity.pdbx_description
1 polymer ?
#
loop_
_entity_poly.entity_id
_entity_poly.type
_entity_poly.pdbx_seq_one_letter_code
_entity_poly.pdbx_strand_id
1 'polypeptide(L)'
;MLKKILLIIIFLLFLPFVLASTVDVTPSAKTNEDLTITVNPDAMGVNKFYYIYQEFVNSSDILRSISTFPYPDDIGYTEETVLYGVSSGWGTGDYYVSVYSYSITDWIKKYFDVTQVICYDVSLGFQFSVPNLECSSSKPKYCDDGELIHNCQICGCPSDVECQASGVCLNIPEVGQNTKSMSKYSNQETFLISNWDWKNVLQYIPVTTWTGNEGCSKGYGTPDNVCVYPTLIYHRESYSKYDIDSIIYFMQLYEPSKVALIQPPEVGTYRLEELLIANPGLGAGIAKENIQRTYTYNDYFSYWETFDTIVYVEDDYELALLASTYASLLNAPLVIKDANLDLHEIFVGRNVICVGSVSPAGSSCSEQYTLETLRQKYKSKTGTNKAILINPTDWDTGVVRGSFPTDKALTIGKLYTKTSLMAPILASAKHELLISTTKTDKDKIDNYIQPSLSGISYLTIMASEKSIPQRAFMETRGTMKLYWALDQSLYADTNGDHKPEIAAGRIAGISSSDISSYIARVLFFDRFRKTNRVMFMASSFGGTMEFWVKNLMSAFKDLENSGYYIEEDMTAEESYDFDPKNWEDKELIFYVDHGWAYWQGIDYDEIPELKNSLVVTAACHGAETFTYSSFWAHSIRKGAIGFVGSVSITFWSVSLDWFLRNIYHKDYPTIGDAFKDSYSVDIDTSAMTTLIGDPTFDLNTKSPKCFDIGDFCWVNDNCCHRQQCELFTCNYCKEFEKGCFWDTDCCDDLPCKVATCGYQRKGQNCWFNEDCNPGLRCDGFMFWAECKDCRIYGEPCTWDTDCCGDEECKMSTCGLQRRYDKCAFDEDCEGDLKCTAGNCGCQERNSFCWSNSDCCSGLECKGFLWWATCKIKPKPKSGGGGGGGSCFSGDMNVLLENGIQKKMSDLKIGEKVLTFNPDGSTEYVEVYAFLDHAPNKIINYLVLETNHGELELTPDHLVFTKKAGVVYGARAMDLKVGGILLKVLDDTIVEATVLNIKEITKTGAYGPATRGSGTIAVNGFLASIYAASHPKGIYVPHSFINILFKPLSELTKVNDENITPQEGIHWYAEWLKEVFCPILPPGSHQCSNLK
;
A
#
# COMPACT_ATOMS: atom_id res chain seq x y z
N MET A 1 27.65 52.75 15.78
CA MET A 1 28.95 52.94 15.10
C MET A 1 29.59 51.62 14.69
N LEU A 2 29.68 50.60 15.56
CA LEU A 2 30.20 49.27 15.19
C LEU A 2 29.51 48.65 13.95
N LYS A 3 28.18 48.74 13.83
CA LYS A 3 27.46 48.25 12.63
C LYS A 3 27.85 48.97 11.32
N LYS A 4 28.24 50.25 11.35
CA LYS A 4 28.68 51.00 10.17
C LYS A 4 30.16 50.76 9.83
N ILE A 5 30.99 50.54 10.85
CA ILE A 5 32.41 50.17 10.68
C ILE A 5 32.53 48.74 10.16
N LEU A 6 31.66 47.82 10.61
CA LEU A 6 31.58 46.45 10.09
C LEU A 6 31.14 46.44 8.61
N LEU A 7 30.18 47.28 8.23
CA LEU A 7 29.75 47.43 6.83
C LEU A 7 30.86 47.99 5.93
N ILE A 8 31.71 48.89 6.42
CA ILE A 8 32.83 49.50 5.65
C ILE A 8 34.02 48.53 5.55
N ILE A 9 34.30 47.75 6.60
CA ILE A 9 35.35 46.72 6.59
C ILE A 9 34.95 45.56 5.67
N ILE A 10 33.67 45.18 5.65
CA ILE A 10 33.13 44.24 4.67
C ILE A 10 33.28 44.82 3.26
N PHE A 11 32.92 46.08 3.02
CA PHE A 11 33.05 46.73 1.70
C PHE A 11 34.50 46.85 1.20
N LEU A 12 35.49 46.97 2.10
CA LEU A 12 36.91 47.08 1.77
C LEU A 12 37.64 45.73 1.67
N LEU A 13 37.10 44.66 2.28
CA LEU A 13 37.58 43.28 2.10
C LEU A 13 37.02 42.62 0.82
N PHE A 14 36.00 43.23 0.19
CA PHE A 14 35.44 42.86 -1.12
C PHE A 14 36.07 43.61 -2.31
N LEU A 15 37.37 43.91 -2.23
CA LEU A 15 38.17 44.21 -3.42
C LEU A 15 39.04 42.98 -3.73
N PRO A 16 38.49 41.89 -4.28
CA PRO A 16 39.32 40.87 -4.88
C PRO A 16 39.85 41.38 -6.23
N PHE A 17 41.04 40.93 -6.56
CA PHE A 17 41.48 40.82 -7.94
C PHE A 17 40.35 40.23 -8.78
N VAL A 18 39.86 40.99 -9.77
CA VAL A 18 38.87 40.51 -10.75
C VAL A 18 39.62 39.55 -11.68
N LEU A 19 39.48 38.24 -11.44
CA LEU A 19 39.59 37.27 -12.53
C LEU A 19 38.24 37.31 -13.26
N ALA A 20 38.26 37.46 -14.57
CA ALA A 20 37.05 37.45 -15.39
C ALA A 20 36.39 36.07 -15.31
N SER A 21 35.06 36.01 -15.38
CA SER A 21 34.32 34.75 -15.49
C SER A 21 34.90 33.86 -16.60
N THR A 22 35.07 32.56 -16.35
CA THR A 22 35.55 31.59 -17.36
C THR A 22 34.56 30.45 -17.55
N VAL A 23 34.52 29.92 -18.78
CA VAL A 23 33.78 28.70 -19.12
C VAL A 23 34.77 27.72 -19.71
N ASP A 24 34.84 26.54 -19.14
CA ASP A 24 35.65 25.42 -19.62
C ASP A 24 34.76 24.24 -19.98
N VAL A 25 35.13 23.57 -21.05
CA VAL A 25 34.45 22.40 -21.59
C VAL A 25 35.50 21.32 -21.75
N THR A 26 35.29 20.19 -21.09
CA THR A 26 36.19 19.04 -21.15
C THR A 26 35.40 17.75 -21.35
N PRO A 27 35.96 16.73 -22.03
CA PRO A 27 35.37 15.40 -22.06
C PRO A 27 35.25 14.82 -20.65
N SER A 28 34.12 14.20 -20.32
CA SER A 28 33.91 13.54 -19.03
C SER A 28 34.88 12.36 -18.83
N ALA A 29 35.40 12.21 -17.61
CA ALA A 29 36.30 11.12 -17.25
C ALA A 29 35.58 9.77 -16.99
N LYS A 30 34.24 9.74 -16.94
CA LYS A 30 33.45 8.55 -16.62
C LYS A 30 32.96 7.77 -17.86
N THR A 31 32.75 8.45 -18.97
CA THR A 31 32.33 7.92 -20.28
C THR A 31 32.80 8.89 -21.36
N ASN A 32 33.22 8.42 -22.54
CA ASN A 32 33.66 9.27 -23.67
C ASN A 32 32.48 10.04 -24.34
N GLU A 33 31.37 10.24 -23.62
CA GLU A 33 30.04 10.59 -24.17
C GLU A 33 29.45 11.89 -23.63
N ASP A 34 29.89 12.34 -22.44
CA ASP A 34 29.36 13.53 -21.78
C ASP A 34 30.37 14.67 -21.78
N LEU A 35 29.87 15.90 -21.92
CA LEU A 35 30.67 17.10 -21.71
C LEU A 35 30.60 17.49 -20.24
N THR A 36 31.76 17.71 -19.63
CA THR A 36 31.85 18.41 -18.34
C THR A 36 31.99 19.90 -18.65
N ILE A 37 30.91 20.63 -18.44
CA ILE A 37 30.88 22.09 -18.60
C ILE A 37 31.08 22.69 -17.21
N THR A 38 32.22 23.35 -17.03
CA THR A 38 32.56 24.06 -15.79
C THR A 38 32.47 25.54 -16.05
N VAL A 39 31.68 26.26 -15.26
CA VAL A 39 31.65 27.72 -15.29
C VAL A 39 32.16 28.24 -13.96
N ASN A 40 33.13 29.15 -14.01
CA ASN A 40 33.68 29.83 -12.85
C ASN A 40 33.29 31.32 -12.95
N PRO A 41 32.13 31.72 -12.38
CA PRO A 41 31.65 33.09 -12.45
C PRO A 41 32.43 34.01 -11.52
N ASP A 42 32.63 35.25 -11.96
CA ASP A 42 33.19 36.32 -11.13
C ASP A 42 32.12 36.97 -10.23
N ALA A 43 32.52 38.02 -9.50
CA ALA A 43 31.65 38.71 -8.54
C ALA A 43 30.36 39.33 -9.14
N MET A 44 30.29 39.56 -10.46
CA MET A 44 29.07 40.04 -11.13
C MET A 44 28.22 38.90 -11.69
N GLY A 45 28.75 37.67 -11.70
CA GLY A 45 28.02 36.46 -12.04
C GLY A 45 27.80 36.24 -13.55
N VAL A 46 27.27 35.07 -13.86
CA VAL A 46 26.91 34.64 -15.22
C VAL A 46 25.44 34.23 -15.28
N ASN A 47 24.82 34.33 -16.44
CA ASN A 47 23.45 33.90 -16.63
C ASN A 47 23.31 32.40 -16.38
N LYS A 48 22.24 31.98 -15.71
CA LYS A 48 22.00 30.55 -15.45
C LYS A 48 21.81 29.73 -16.72
N PHE A 49 21.34 30.36 -17.80
CA PHE A 49 21.17 29.71 -19.09
C PHE A 49 22.49 29.70 -19.86
N TYR A 50 22.85 28.52 -20.34
CA TYR A 50 23.89 28.35 -21.34
C TYR A 50 23.30 27.75 -22.61
N TYR A 51 23.91 28.13 -23.73
CA TYR A 51 23.44 27.83 -25.07
C TYR A 51 24.54 27.08 -25.79
N ILE A 52 24.18 26.01 -26.48
CA ILE A 52 25.14 25.26 -27.29
C ILE A 52 24.80 25.43 -28.75
N TYR A 53 25.79 25.84 -29.53
CA TYR A 53 25.66 26.10 -30.97
C TYR A 53 26.58 25.18 -31.75
N GLN A 54 26.15 24.85 -32.97
CA GLN A 54 27.02 24.29 -34.00
C GLN A 54 27.47 25.42 -34.94
N GLU A 55 28.78 25.54 -35.14
CA GLU A 55 29.40 26.60 -35.94
C GLU A 55 29.36 26.25 -37.44
N PHE A 56 29.04 27.25 -38.27
CA PHE A 56 29.13 27.13 -39.73
C PHE A 56 29.89 28.31 -40.33
N VAL A 57 30.97 28.00 -41.06
CA VAL A 57 31.95 28.98 -41.58
C VAL A 57 31.33 30.09 -42.47
N ASN A 58 30.10 29.91 -42.99
CA ASN A 58 29.44 30.88 -43.89
C ASN A 58 27.90 31.01 -43.73
N SER A 59 27.32 30.59 -42.59
CA SER A 59 25.88 30.73 -42.30
C SER A 59 25.62 31.07 -40.84
N SER A 60 24.37 31.35 -40.46
CA SER A 60 24.00 31.56 -39.06
C SER A 60 24.18 30.28 -38.24
N ASP A 61 24.86 30.37 -37.09
CA ASP A 61 25.03 29.27 -36.15
C ASP A 61 23.69 28.65 -35.74
N ILE A 62 23.63 27.32 -35.66
CA ILE A 62 22.41 26.60 -35.30
C ILE A 62 22.41 26.37 -33.79
N LEU A 63 21.40 26.89 -33.08
CA LEU A 63 21.19 26.60 -31.67
C LEU A 63 20.74 25.13 -31.51
N ARG A 64 21.55 24.32 -30.83
CA ARG A 64 21.29 22.90 -30.61
C ARG A 64 20.60 22.61 -29.29
N SER A 65 20.95 23.37 -28.25
CA SER A 65 20.34 23.20 -26.94
C SER A 65 20.41 24.47 -26.11
N ILE A 66 19.42 24.61 -25.23
CA ILE A 66 19.40 25.58 -24.14
C ILE A 66 19.31 24.76 -22.86
N SER A 67 20.20 25.00 -21.92
CA SER A 67 20.21 24.31 -20.63
C SER A 67 20.54 25.29 -19.52
N THR A 68 20.36 24.85 -18.28
CA THR A 68 20.56 25.69 -17.10
C THR A 68 21.55 25.05 -16.16
N PHE A 69 22.51 25.85 -15.70
CA PHE A 69 23.25 25.51 -14.49
C PHE A 69 22.29 25.47 -13.30
N PRO A 70 22.54 24.60 -12.30
CA PRO A 70 21.64 24.37 -11.17
C PRO A 70 21.72 25.49 -10.11
N TYR A 71 21.79 26.74 -10.54
CA TYR A 71 21.75 27.88 -9.66
C TYR A 71 20.35 28.09 -9.07
N PRO A 72 20.25 28.52 -7.80
CA PRO A 72 18.98 28.87 -7.20
C PRO A 72 18.32 30.12 -7.83
N ASP A 73 19.13 31.00 -8.45
CA ASP A 73 18.69 32.27 -9.06
C ASP A 73 19.01 32.34 -10.57
N ASP A 74 18.49 33.38 -11.25
CA ASP A 74 18.75 33.64 -12.69
C ASP A 74 20.22 33.95 -13.02
N ILE A 75 21.03 34.29 -12.01
CA ILE A 75 22.44 34.61 -12.12
C ILE A 75 23.23 33.73 -11.15
N GLY A 76 24.23 33.03 -11.67
CA GLY A 76 25.14 32.20 -10.90
C GLY A 76 26.39 32.95 -10.48
N TYR A 77 26.77 32.80 -9.20
CA TYR A 77 27.94 33.47 -8.60
C TYR A 77 28.95 32.48 -7.99
N THR A 78 28.68 31.17 -8.12
CA THR A 78 29.56 30.10 -7.63
C THR A 78 30.01 29.23 -8.77
N GLU A 79 31.19 28.63 -8.66
CA GLU A 79 31.65 27.65 -9.64
C GLU A 79 30.66 26.49 -9.69
N GLU A 80 30.20 26.18 -10.90
CA GLU A 80 29.32 25.05 -11.16
C GLU A 80 29.90 24.17 -12.23
N THR A 81 29.80 22.87 -12.00
CA THR A 81 30.20 21.84 -12.96
C THR A 81 28.98 21.00 -13.27
N VAL A 82 28.56 21.00 -14.52
CA VAL A 82 27.45 20.18 -15.01
C VAL A 82 27.95 19.12 -15.97
N LEU A 83 27.42 17.91 -15.81
CA LEU A 83 27.49 16.89 -16.83
C LEU A 83 26.37 17.16 -17.84
N TYR A 84 26.76 17.44 -19.07
CA TYR A 84 25.84 17.63 -20.17
C TYR A 84 25.89 16.41 -21.09
N GLY A 85 24.77 15.69 -21.17
CA GLY A 85 24.60 14.58 -22.09
C GLY A 85 24.34 15.08 -23.50
N VAL A 86 25.20 14.69 -24.44
CA VAL A 86 25.04 15.01 -25.87
C VAL A 86 23.88 14.17 -26.42
N SER A 87 22.82 14.83 -26.91
CA SER A 87 21.62 14.13 -27.43
C SER A 87 21.89 13.43 -28.78
N SER A 88 21.10 12.40 -29.11
CA SER A 88 21.09 11.83 -30.46
C SER A 88 20.79 12.90 -31.53
N GLY A 89 21.48 12.84 -32.68
CA GLY A 89 21.34 13.80 -33.78
C GLY A 89 22.37 14.95 -33.85
N TRP A 90 23.45 14.88 -33.07
CA TRP A 90 24.61 15.77 -33.27
C TRP A 90 25.53 15.17 -34.33
N GLY A 91 25.73 15.90 -35.43
CA GLY A 91 26.70 15.52 -36.47
C GLY A 91 28.15 15.82 -36.06
N THR A 92 29.10 15.33 -36.85
CA THR A 92 30.51 15.73 -36.67
C THR A 92 30.72 17.20 -37.05
N GLY A 93 31.60 17.90 -36.35
CA GLY A 93 31.90 19.31 -36.62
C GLY A 93 32.29 20.12 -35.38
N ASP A 94 32.42 21.44 -35.58
CA ASP A 94 32.81 22.39 -34.55
C ASP A 94 31.58 22.94 -33.81
N TYR A 95 31.67 22.98 -32.48
CA TYR A 95 30.62 23.43 -31.58
C TYR A 95 31.18 24.41 -30.55
N TYR A 96 30.30 25.19 -29.94
CA TYR A 96 30.68 26.00 -28.79
C TYR A 96 29.55 26.17 -27.77
N VAL A 97 29.92 26.23 -26.50
CA VAL A 97 29.06 26.64 -25.40
C VAL A 97 29.16 28.15 -25.21
N SER A 98 28.02 28.81 -25.03
CA SER A 98 27.90 30.26 -24.85
C SER A 98 27.17 30.58 -23.57
N VAL A 99 27.78 31.40 -22.69
CA VAL A 99 27.19 31.85 -21.41
C VAL A 99 27.33 33.36 -21.31
N TYR A 100 26.25 34.07 -20.95
CA TYR A 100 26.30 35.52 -20.83
C TYR A 100 26.93 35.92 -19.49
N SER A 101 27.98 36.74 -19.53
CA SER A 101 28.65 37.24 -18.34
C SER A 101 28.29 38.70 -18.09
N TYR A 102 27.83 38.99 -16.88
CA TYR A 102 27.41 40.33 -16.50
C TYR A 102 28.59 41.26 -16.20
N SER A 103 29.79 40.73 -15.95
CA SER A 103 31.00 41.54 -15.71
C SER A 103 31.54 42.19 -16.96
N ILE A 104 31.53 41.47 -18.09
CA ILE A 104 31.98 41.96 -19.39
C ILE A 104 30.83 42.42 -20.29
N THR A 105 29.58 42.22 -19.85
CA THR A 105 28.36 42.53 -20.62
C THR A 105 28.34 41.88 -22.00
N ASP A 106 28.91 40.68 -22.12
CA ASP A 106 29.04 39.93 -23.37
C ASP A 106 29.02 38.42 -23.11
N TRP A 107 28.94 37.63 -24.19
CA TRP A 107 28.91 36.17 -24.14
C TRP A 107 30.32 35.59 -24.11
N ILE A 108 30.57 34.72 -23.14
CA ILE A 108 31.76 33.88 -23.09
C ILE A 108 31.49 32.65 -23.95
N LYS A 109 32.32 32.43 -24.96
CA LYS A 109 32.25 31.25 -25.85
C LYS A 109 33.42 30.30 -25.59
N LYS A 110 33.11 29.01 -25.47
CA LYS A 110 34.12 27.94 -25.39
C LYS A 110 33.86 26.88 -26.44
N TYR A 111 34.84 26.67 -27.31
CA TYR A 111 34.77 25.78 -28.46
C TYR A 111 35.20 24.35 -28.13
N PHE A 112 34.59 23.38 -28.81
CA PHE A 112 34.92 21.95 -28.77
C PHE A 112 34.48 21.27 -30.08
N ASP A 113 35.09 20.15 -30.41
CA ASP A 113 34.83 19.38 -31.63
C ASP A 113 34.14 18.04 -31.34
N VAL A 114 33.16 17.68 -32.16
CA VAL A 114 32.55 16.34 -32.16
C VAL A 114 33.15 15.54 -33.30
N THR A 115 33.98 14.55 -32.96
CA THR A 115 34.79 13.80 -33.93
C THR A 115 34.14 12.51 -34.44
N GLN A 116 33.21 11.91 -33.69
CA GLN A 116 32.57 10.65 -34.05
C GLN A 116 31.15 10.55 -33.47
N VAL A 117 30.23 9.98 -34.25
CA VAL A 117 28.89 9.58 -33.81
C VAL A 117 28.89 8.06 -33.60
N ILE A 118 28.32 7.60 -32.49
CA ILE A 118 28.24 6.18 -32.12
C ILE A 118 26.84 5.86 -31.59
N CYS A 119 26.37 4.64 -31.82
CA CYS A 119 25.13 4.12 -31.26
C CYS A 119 25.43 3.11 -30.15
N TYR A 120 24.51 2.93 -29.21
CA TYR A 120 24.63 1.88 -28.19
C TYR A 120 23.66 0.74 -28.46
N ASP A 121 24.20 -0.47 -28.52
CA ASP A 121 23.36 -1.65 -28.56
C ASP A 121 23.10 -2.20 -27.16
N VAL A 122 22.02 -1.72 -26.55
CA VAL A 122 21.58 -2.17 -25.22
C VAL A 122 21.39 -3.69 -25.09
N SER A 123 21.18 -4.41 -26.19
CA SER A 123 21.04 -5.88 -26.17
C SER A 123 22.36 -6.61 -25.86
N LEU A 124 23.48 -5.92 -26.04
CA LEU A 124 24.82 -6.42 -25.75
C LEU A 124 25.36 -5.86 -24.43
N GLY A 125 24.65 -4.87 -23.84
CA GLY A 125 25.05 -4.12 -22.65
C GLY A 125 25.59 -2.73 -23.00
N PHE A 126 25.43 -1.76 -22.09
CA PHE A 126 25.80 -0.34 -22.27
C PHE A 126 27.31 -0.07 -22.53
N GLN A 127 28.16 -1.10 -22.57
CA GLN A 127 29.59 -0.98 -22.87
C GLN A 127 29.93 -1.21 -24.35
N PHE A 128 28.97 -1.58 -25.19
CA PHE A 128 29.20 -1.92 -26.59
C PHE A 128 28.69 -0.81 -27.51
N SER A 129 29.61 0.05 -27.95
CA SER A 129 29.38 1.10 -28.95
C SER A 129 29.45 0.53 -30.38
N VAL A 130 28.48 0.90 -31.20
CA VAL A 130 28.42 0.61 -32.65
C VAL A 130 28.80 1.91 -33.38
N PRO A 131 29.88 1.93 -34.19
CA PRO A 131 30.22 3.11 -34.98
C PRO A 131 29.11 3.52 -35.95
N ASN A 132 28.98 4.81 -36.23
CA ASN A 132 28.03 5.28 -37.24
C ASN A 132 28.29 4.65 -38.61
N LEU A 133 27.21 4.29 -39.29
CA LEU A 133 27.16 3.56 -40.56
C LEU A 133 27.74 2.13 -40.50
N GLU A 134 27.81 1.54 -39.30
CA GLU A 134 28.20 0.14 -39.10
C GLU A 134 27.06 -0.70 -38.50
N CYS A 135 27.17 -2.01 -38.72
CA CYS A 135 26.25 -2.99 -38.16
C CYS A 135 26.65 -3.36 -36.74
N SER A 136 25.66 -3.45 -35.86
CA SER A 136 25.85 -4.11 -34.58
C SER A 136 26.11 -5.61 -34.78
N SER A 137 26.80 -6.23 -33.82
CA SER A 137 26.83 -7.69 -33.72
C SER A 137 25.46 -8.30 -33.40
N SER A 138 24.50 -7.52 -32.88
CA SER A 138 23.10 -7.94 -32.80
C SER A 138 22.36 -7.55 -34.09
N LYS A 139 22.08 -8.56 -34.92
CA LYS A 139 21.34 -8.36 -36.17
C LYS A 139 19.85 -8.11 -35.89
N PRO A 140 19.14 -7.29 -36.69
CA PRO A 140 19.60 -6.57 -37.89
C PRO A 140 20.00 -5.12 -37.63
N LYS A 141 20.55 -4.80 -36.45
CA LYS A 141 20.72 -3.40 -36.05
C LYS A 141 21.87 -2.71 -36.78
N TYR A 142 21.59 -1.52 -37.30
CA TYR A 142 22.49 -0.66 -38.06
C TYR A 142 22.53 0.72 -37.40
N CYS A 143 23.71 1.27 -37.16
CA CYS A 143 23.84 2.62 -36.62
C CYS A 143 23.74 3.63 -37.76
N ASP A 144 22.72 4.48 -37.74
CA ASP A 144 22.51 5.56 -38.70
C ASP A 144 22.35 6.89 -37.95
N ASP A 145 23.34 7.77 -38.09
CA ASP A 145 23.43 9.09 -37.48
C ASP A 145 23.18 9.14 -35.96
N GLY A 146 23.70 8.12 -35.25
CA GLY A 146 23.57 8.01 -33.79
C GLY A 146 22.28 7.36 -33.32
N GLU A 147 21.45 6.89 -34.24
CA GLU A 147 20.27 6.07 -33.96
C GLU A 147 20.48 4.63 -34.42
N LEU A 148 20.16 3.67 -33.55
CA LEU A 148 20.31 2.26 -33.87
C LEU A 148 19.01 1.74 -34.51
N ILE A 149 18.97 1.68 -35.84
CA ILE A 149 17.79 1.27 -36.61
C ILE A 149 17.86 -0.21 -37.01
N HIS A 150 16.71 -0.84 -37.29
CA HIS A 150 16.68 -2.20 -37.84
C HIS A 150 16.80 -2.14 -39.38
N ASN A 151 17.90 -2.65 -39.94
CA ASN A 151 18.10 -2.70 -41.38
C ASN A 151 18.82 -4.00 -41.81
N CYS A 152 18.03 -5.04 -42.06
CA CYS A 152 18.53 -6.35 -42.44
C CYS A 152 19.06 -6.40 -43.87
N GLN A 153 18.72 -5.44 -44.72
CA GLN A 153 19.27 -5.36 -46.08
C GLN A 153 20.77 -5.05 -46.03
N ILE A 154 21.21 -4.33 -44.99
CA ILE A 154 22.63 -4.01 -44.73
C ILE A 154 23.25 -5.04 -43.77
N CYS A 155 22.60 -5.31 -42.64
CA CYS A 155 23.20 -6.08 -41.54
C CYS A 155 22.83 -7.58 -41.52
N GLY A 156 21.95 -8.01 -42.43
CA GLY A 156 21.41 -9.36 -42.46
C GLY A 156 20.52 -9.69 -41.27
N CYS A 157 20.06 -10.94 -41.21
CA CYS A 157 19.19 -11.43 -40.15
C CYS A 157 19.85 -12.46 -39.22
N PRO A 158 19.33 -12.63 -37.98
CA PRO A 158 19.59 -13.81 -37.16
C PRO A 158 19.17 -15.11 -37.87
N SER A 159 19.69 -16.24 -37.42
CA SER A 159 19.29 -17.56 -37.91
C SER A 159 17.77 -17.76 -37.78
N ASP A 160 17.15 -18.41 -38.77
CA ASP A 160 15.72 -18.80 -38.81
C ASP A 160 14.69 -17.68 -39.09
N VAL A 161 15.14 -16.48 -39.49
CA VAL A 161 14.27 -15.36 -39.90
C VAL A 161 14.76 -14.73 -41.21
N GLU A 162 13.83 -14.31 -42.06
CA GLU A 162 14.15 -13.77 -43.39
C GLU A 162 14.10 -12.24 -43.40
N CYS A 163 14.96 -11.63 -44.22
CA CYS A 163 15.00 -10.19 -44.38
C CYS A 163 13.85 -9.73 -45.29
N GLN A 164 12.89 -9.02 -44.72
CA GLN A 164 11.77 -8.47 -45.47
C GLN A 164 12.16 -7.20 -46.24
N ALA A 165 11.33 -6.82 -47.20
CA ALA A 165 11.55 -5.64 -48.04
C ALA A 165 11.61 -4.34 -47.22
N SER A 166 10.89 -4.28 -46.09
CA SER A 166 10.96 -3.19 -45.10
C SER A 166 12.29 -3.05 -44.37
N GLY A 167 13.24 -4.00 -44.51
CA GLY A 167 14.48 -4.00 -43.74
C GLY A 167 14.34 -4.64 -42.36
N VAL A 168 13.21 -5.28 -42.07
CA VAL A 168 12.92 -5.99 -40.81
C VAL A 168 13.12 -7.50 -41.01
N CYS A 169 13.70 -8.18 -40.02
CA CYS A 169 13.91 -9.63 -40.08
C CYS A 169 12.69 -10.38 -39.58
N LEU A 170 11.77 -10.82 -40.45
CA LEU A 170 10.55 -11.52 -40.06
C LEU A 170 10.50 -12.96 -40.55
N ASN A 171 9.93 -13.84 -39.73
CA ASN A 171 9.36 -15.10 -40.20
C ASN A 171 7.85 -15.03 -40.00
N ILE A 172 7.11 -14.82 -41.10
CA ILE A 172 5.66 -14.65 -41.04
C ILE A 172 5.01 -16.02 -41.21
N PRO A 173 4.20 -16.50 -40.23
CA PRO A 173 3.48 -17.76 -40.35
C PRO A 173 2.68 -17.89 -41.64
N GLU A 174 2.58 -19.10 -42.17
CA GLU A 174 1.87 -19.35 -43.44
C GLU A 174 0.39 -18.93 -43.37
N VAL A 175 -0.16 -18.57 -44.52
CA VAL A 175 -1.59 -18.24 -44.64
C VAL A 175 -2.42 -19.51 -44.47
N GLY A 176 -3.26 -19.53 -43.44
CA GLY A 176 -4.10 -20.68 -43.10
C GLY A 176 -5.05 -20.34 -41.96
N GLN A 177 -5.91 -21.28 -41.56
CA GLN A 177 -6.81 -21.04 -40.43
C GLN A 177 -6.01 -20.64 -39.20
N ASN A 178 -6.50 -19.63 -38.47
CA ASN A 178 -5.86 -19.14 -37.26
C ASN A 178 -5.71 -20.27 -36.23
N THR A 179 -4.47 -20.73 -36.04
CA THR A 179 -4.13 -21.89 -35.21
C THR A 179 -2.95 -21.52 -34.31
N LYS A 180 -3.09 -21.73 -33.00
CA LYS A 180 -2.05 -21.41 -32.02
C LYS A 180 -0.90 -22.42 -32.06
N SER A 181 0.32 -21.94 -31.90
CA SER A 181 1.47 -22.80 -31.68
C SER A 181 1.54 -23.19 -30.21
N MET A 182 0.92 -24.31 -29.86
CA MET A 182 0.87 -24.76 -28.46
C MET A 182 2.25 -25.10 -27.88
N SER A 183 3.26 -25.32 -28.73
CA SER A 183 4.66 -25.46 -28.32
C SER A 183 5.26 -24.21 -27.64
N LYS A 184 4.66 -23.04 -27.86
CA LYS A 184 5.06 -21.76 -27.25
C LYS A 184 4.55 -21.59 -25.82
N TYR A 185 3.63 -22.45 -25.38
CA TYR A 185 3.00 -22.38 -24.08
C TYR A 185 3.48 -23.53 -23.19
N SER A 186 3.70 -23.26 -21.90
CA SER A 186 3.92 -24.29 -20.89
C SER A 186 2.79 -24.34 -19.86
N ASN A 187 2.66 -25.48 -19.18
CA ASN A 187 1.70 -25.62 -18.09
C ASN A 187 2.01 -24.60 -16.98
N GLN A 188 1.00 -23.86 -16.49
CA GLN A 188 1.16 -22.78 -15.48
C GLN A 188 2.15 -21.66 -15.88
N GLU A 189 2.27 -21.37 -17.19
CA GLU A 189 3.02 -20.19 -17.66
C GLU A 189 2.28 -18.89 -17.31
N THR A 190 3.00 -17.89 -16.82
CA THR A 190 2.49 -16.56 -16.49
C THR A 190 3.13 -15.50 -17.37
N PHE A 191 2.33 -14.61 -17.92
CA PHE A 191 2.78 -13.48 -18.75
C PHE A 191 2.82 -12.22 -17.90
N LEU A 192 3.96 -11.52 -17.89
CA LEU A 192 4.16 -10.28 -17.14
C LEU A 192 4.47 -9.13 -18.09
N ILE A 193 3.62 -8.10 -18.10
CA ILE A 193 3.65 -6.98 -19.04
C ILE A 193 3.56 -5.66 -18.26
N SER A 194 4.26 -4.62 -18.73
CA SER A 194 4.15 -3.27 -18.14
C SER A 194 2.97 -2.51 -18.70
N ASN A 195 2.25 -1.75 -17.87
CA ASN A 195 1.24 -0.79 -18.33
C ASN A 195 1.80 0.53 -18.89
N TRP A 196 3.13 0.61 -19.08
CA TRP A 196 3.81 1.80 -19.60
C TRP A 196 3.26 2.21 -20.98
N ASP A 197 3.11 1.21 -21.85
CA ASP A 197 2.50 1.36 -23.17
C ASP A 197 1.34 0.37 -23.29
N TRP A 198 0.15 0.93 -23.48
CA TRP A 198 -1.08 0.15 -23.59
C TRP A 198 -1.13 -0.70 -24.86
N LYS A 199 -0.44 -0.29 -25.93
CA LYS A 199 -0.43 -1.01 -27.21
C LYS A 199 0.15 -2.42 -27.02
N ASN A 200 1.28 -2.50 -26.31
CA ASN A 200 1.91 -3.77 -25.96
C ASN A 200 0.98 -4.68 -25.14
N VAL A 201 0.26 -4.13 -24.18
CA VAL A 201 -0.69 -4.90 -23.37
C VAL A 201 -1.80 -5.46 -24.24
N LEU A 202 -2.51 -4.60 -24.99
CA LEU A 202 -3.70 -4.99 -25.76
C LEU A 202 -3.37 -5.97 -26.89
N GLN A 203 -2.21 -5.84 -27.52
CA GLN A 203 -1.78 -6.76 -28.57
C GLN A 203 -1.52 -8.17 -28.02
N TYR A 204 -1.04 -8.32 -26.78
CA TYR A 204 -0.79 -9.62 -26.17
C TYR A 204 -2.03 -10.29 -25.56
N ILE A 205 -3.17 -9.62 -25.45
CA ILE A 205 -4.41 -10.24 -24.95
C ILE A 205 -4.85 -11.43 -25.81
N PRO A 206 -4.95 -11.34 -27.16
CA PRO A 206 -5.22 -12.52 -27.99
C PRO A 206 -4.10 -13.57 -27.98
N VAL A 207 -2.92 -13.28 -27.41
CA VAL A 207 -1.86 -14.26 -27.18
C VAL A 207 -2.12 -15.08 -25.92
N THR A 208 -2.58 -14.45 -24.85
CA THR A 208 -2.75 -15.10 -23.55
C THR A 208 -4.16 -15.60 -23.29
N THR A 209 -5.14 -15.02 -23.96
CA THR A 209 -6.56 -15.37 -23.83
C THR A 209 -7.23 -15.39 -25.19
N TRP A 210 -7.84 -16.52 -25.57
CA TRP A 210 -8.52 -16.64 -26.87
C TRP A 210 -9.58 -17.74 -26.86
N THR A 211 -10.50 -17.68 -27.82
CA THR A 211 -11.49 -18.74 -28.03
C THR A 211 -10.88 -19.84 -28.90
N GLY A 212 -10.70 -21.04 -28.34
CA GLY A 212 -10.06 -22.20 -28.94
C GLY A 212 -10.36 -23.51 -28.20
N ASN A 213 -10.28 -24.63 -28.90
CA ASN A 213 -10.58 -25.98 -28.39
C ASN A 213 -9.31 -26.85 -28.20
N GLU A 214 -8.14 -26.30 -28.47
CA GLU A 214 -6.85 -26.93 -28.24
C GLU A 214 -6.58 -27.22 -26.75
N GLY A 215 -5.62 -28.12 -26.49
CA GLY A 215 -5.19 -28.48 -25.14
C GLY A 215 -4.40 -27.36 -24.47
N CYS A 216 -5.10 -26.38 -23.92
CA CYS A 216 -4.56 -25.18 -23.27
C CYS A 216 -5.04 -25.06 -21.81
N SER A 217 -4.47 -24.10 -21.07
CA SER A 217 -4.98 -23.72 -19.75
C SER A 217 -6.39 -23.14 -19.85
N LYS A 218 -7.27 -23.52 -18.90
CA LYS A 218 -8.66 -23.08 -18.78
C LYS A 218 -8.85 -22.24 -17.53
N GLY A 219 -9.70 -21.22 -17.61
CA GLY A 219 -10.00 -20.34 -16.48
C GLY A 219 -11.28 -20.75 -15.74
N TYR A 220 -11.33 -20.46 -14.45
CA TYR A 220 -12.50 -20.63 -13.61
C TYR A 220 -13.65 -19.70 -14.06
N GLY A 221 -14.85 -20.27 -14.24
CA GLY A 221 -16.02 -19.54 -14.74
C GLY A 221 -15.94 -19.09 -16.21
N THR A 222 -15.02 -19.65 -16.99
CA THR A 222 -14.88 -19.39 -18.43
C THR A 222 -15.62 -20.43 -19.28
N PRO A 223 -16.05 -20.10 -20.50
CA PRO A 223 -16.60 -21.09 -21.43
C PRO A 223 -15.56 -22.19 -21.78
N ASP A 224 -16.03 -23.44 -22.00
CA ASP A 224 -15.15 -24.60 -22.26
C ASP A 224 -14.17 -24.39 -23.44
N ASN A 225 -14.59 -23.61 -24.43
CA ASN A 225 -13.82 -23.28 -25.62
C ASN A 225 -12.97 -22.00 -25.46
N VAL A 226 -12.59 -21.61 -24.25
CA VAL A 226 -11.69 -20.47 -24.02
C VAL A 226 -10.40 -20.95 -23.40
N CYS A 227 -9.28 -20.50 -23.96
CA CYS A 227 -7.95 -20.68 -23.42
C CYS A 227 -7.56 -19.43 -22.65
N VAL A 228 -6.99 -19.59 -21.45
CA VAL A 228 -6.58 -18.48 -20.58
C VAL A 228 -5.28 -18.81 -19.86
N TYR A 229 -4.32 -17.88 -19.95
CA TYR A 229 -3.09 -17.87 -19.16
C TYR A 229 -3.05 -16.62 -18.26
N PRO A 230 -2.48 -16.71 -17.04
CA PRO A 230 -2.30 -15.55 -16.19
C PRO A 230 -1.60 -14.40 -16.94
N THR A 231 -2.32 -13.29 -17.10
CA THR A 231 -1.83 -12.08 -17.78
C THR A 231 -1.72 -10.98 -16.75
N LEU A 232 -0.51 -10.76 -16.27
CA LEU A 232 -0.21 -9.85 -15.17
C LEU A 232 0.33 -8.53 -15.72
N ILE A 233 -0.38 -7.43 -15.44
CA ILE A 233 -0.05 -6.09 -15.88
C ILE A 233 0.41 -5.27 -14.68
N TYR A 234 1.71 -5.05 -14.57
CA TYR A 234 2.26 -4.26 -13.46
C TYR A 234 2.24 -2.77 -13.77
N HIS A 235 1.98 -1.98 -12.73
CA HIS A 235 1.90 -0.52 -12.84
C HIS A 235 3.28 0.11 -12.94
N ARG A 236 3.49 1.02 -13.89
CA ARG A 236 4.77 1.70 -14.09
C ARG A 236 4.59 3.18 -14.44
N GLU A 237 5.37 4.03 -13.77
CA GLU A 237 5.45 5.49 -13.99
C GLU A 237 6.83 5.96 -14.43
N SER A 238 7.87 5.20 -14.13
CA SER A 238 9.22 5.41 -14.62
C SER A 238 10.02 4.11 -14.52
N TYR A 239 11.33 4.17 -14.77
CA TYR A 239 12.23 3.03 -14.53
C TYR A 239 12.25 2.57 -13.06
N SER A 240 12.26 3.51 -12.11
CA SER A 240 12.40 3.21 -10.68
C SER A 240 11.10 3.30 -9.90
N LYS A 241 10.03 3.85 -10.51
CA LYS A 241 8.69 3.97 -9.93
C LYS A 241 7.73 3.02 -10.63
N TYR A 242 7.46 1.90 -9.99
CA TYR A 242 6.48 0.90 -10.41
C TYR A 242 5.88 0.25 -9.17
N ASP A 243 4.79 -0.48 -9.35
CA ASP A 243 4.16 -1.30 -8.31
C ASP A 243 3.98 -2.71 -8.85
N ILE A 244 4.34 -3.71 -8.05
CA ILE A 244 4.20 -5.13 -8.40
C ILE A 244 3.84 -5.99 -7.18
N ASP A 245 3.53 -5.40 -6.03
CA ASP A 245 3.47 -6.15 -4.77
C ASP A 245 2.38 -7.23 -4.79
N SER A 246 1.18 -6.87 -5.25
CA SER A 246 0.04 -7.79 -5.36
C SER A 246 0.27 -8.89 -6.42
N ILE A 247 1.07 -8.60 -7.44
CA ILE A 247 1.47 -9.55 -8.49
C ILE A 247 2.48 -10.56 -7.92
N ILE A 248 3.46 -10.10 -7.13
CA ILE A 248 4.39 -10.99 -6.41
C ILE A 248 3.59 -11.93 -5.50
N TYR A 249 2.64 -11.39 -4.73
CA TYR A 249 1.80 -12.21 -3.88
C TYR A 249 0.98 -13.25 -4.67
N PHE A 250 0.39 -12.85 -5.80
CA PHE A 250 -0.26 -13.81 -6.70
C PHE A 250 0.70 -14.91 -7.17
N MET A 251 1.92 -14.56 -7.59
CA MET A 251 2.91 -15.55 -8.05
C MET A 251 3.32 -16.52 -6.93
N GLN A 252 3.39 -16.06 -5.68
CA GLN A 252 3.65 -16.93 -4.53
C GLN A 252 2.51 -17.92 -4.27
N LEU A 253 1.25 -17.52 -4.51
CA LEU A 253 0.09 -18.41 -4.40
C LEU A 253 -0.07 -19.35 -5.60
N TYR A 254 0.27 -18.88 -6.81
CA TYR A 254 0.05 -19.59 -8.07
C TYR A 254 1.22 -20.51 -8.44
N GLU A 255 2.42 -20.21 -7.94
CA GLU A 255 3.66 -20.96 -8.19
C GLU A 255 3.95 -21.17 -9.69
N PRO A 256 4.15 -20.10 -10.48
CA PRO A 256 4.29 -20.24 -11.93
C PRO A 256 5.51 -21.07 -12.30
N SER A 257 5.34 -22.03 -13.20
CA SER A 257 6.44 -22.86 -13.71
C SER A 257 7.40 -22.07 -14.59
N LYS A 258 6.88 -21.00 -15.23
CA LYS A 258 7.57 -20.15 -16.19
C LYS A 258 6.94 -18.77 -16.19
N VAL A 259 7.77 -17.73 -16.30
CA VAL A 259 7.34 -16.34 -16.44
C VAL A 259 7.83 -15.78 -17.76
N ALA A 260 6.91 -15.45 -18.66
CA ALA A 260 7.16 -14.74 -19.90
C ALA A 260 7.14 -13.23 -19.64
N LEU A 261 8.33 -12.62 -19.57
CA LEU A 261 8.51 -11.19 -19.36
C LEU A 261 8.45 -10.44 -20.70
N ILE A 262 7.33 -9.74 -20.95
CA ILE A 262 7.08 -8.98 -22.18
C ILE A 262 7.49 -7.52 -21.96
N GLN A 263 8.70 -7.14 -22.39
CA GLN A 263 9.24 -5.79 -22.21
C GLN A 263 10.19 -5.39 -23.34
N PRO A 264 10.30 -4.11 -23.70
CA PRO A 264 11.32 -3.65 -24.64
C PRO A 264 12.74 -3.73 -24.02
N PRO A 265 13.78 -4.04 -24.84
CA PRO A 265 15.16 -4.29 -24.38
C PRO A 265 15.88 -3.05 -23.79
N GLU A 266 15.34 -1.84 -23.97
CA GLU A 266 15.93 -0.56 -23.52
C GLU A 266 15.69 -0.27 -22.04
N VAL A 267 14.87 -1.07 -21.37
CA VAL A 267 14.61 -0.91 -19.94
C VAL A 267 15.61 -1.76 -19.18
N GLY A 268 16.63 -1.14 -18.60
CA GLY A 268 17.35 -1.79 -17.50
C GLY A 268 16.35 -2.29 -16.45
N THR A 269 16.25 -3.58 -16.27
CA THR A 269 15.27 -4.17 -15.35
C THR A 269 15.91 -4.98 -14.27
N TYR A 270 17.21 -4.77 -14.02
CA TYR A 270 17.98 -5.50 -13.01
C TYR A 270 17.19 -5.60 -11.70
N ARG A 271 16.57 -4.51 -11.25
CA ARG A 271 15.76 -4.51 -10.02
C ARG A 271 14.44 -5.31 -10.10
N LEU A 272 13.76 -5.34 -11.25
CA LEU A 272 12.51 -6.11 -11.40
C LEU A 272 12.78 -7.61 -11.46
N GLU A 273 13.76 -8.04 -12.27
CA GLU A 273 14.13 -9.45 -12.34
C GLU A 273 14.73 -9.94 -11.03
N GLU A 274 15.53 -9.12 -10.35
CA GLU A 274 16.00 -9.40 -8.99
C GLU A 274 14.83 -9.61 -8.03
N LEU A 275 13.75 -8.82 -8.12
CA LEU A 275 12.54 -9.02 -7.32
C LEU A 275 11.78 -10.28 -7.70
N LEU A 276 11.74 -10.67 -8.98
CA LEU A 276 11.10 -11.94 -9.39
C LEU A 276 11.89 -13.14 -8.85
N ILE A 277 13.23 -13.06 -8.86
CA ILE A 277 14.12 -14.13 -8.42
C ILE A 277 14.26 -14.19 -6.90
N ALA A 278 14.17 -13.07 -6.20
CA ALA A 278 14.35 -12.99 -4.76
C ALA A 278 13.37 -13.90 -4.01
N ASN A 279 13.82 -14.48 -2.90
CA ASN A 279 13.04 -15.41 -2.07
C ASN A 279 11.71 -14.80 -1.62
N PRO A 280 10.66 -15.60 -1.33
CA PRO A 280 9.31 -15.14 -1.00
C PRO A 280 9.19 -14.02 0.06
N GLY A 281 10.09 -13.96 1.05
CA GLY A 281 10.11 -12.84 2.02
C GLY A 281 10.36 -11.46 1.39
N LEU A 282 11.00 -11.42 0.21
CA LEU A 282 11.32 -10.20 -0.54
C LEU A 282 10.69 -10.18 -1.95
N GLY A 283 10.62 -11.31 -2.64
CA GLY A 283 10.29 -11.41 -4.06
C GLY A 283 9.37 -12.58 -4.41
N ALA A 284 9.27 -12.94 -5.69
CA ALA A 284 8.38 -14.01 -6.15
C ALA A 284 8.98 -15.42 -6.03
N GLY A 285 10.29 -15.56 -5.81
CA GLY A 285 10.97 -16.86 -5.66
C GLY A 285 11.11 -17.66 -6.95
N ILE A 286 11.10 -17.00 -8.11
CA ILE A 286 11.16 -17.66 -9.43
C ILE A 286 12.60 -17.98 -9.80
N ALA A 287 12.86 -19.23 -10.21
CA ALA A 287 14.18 -19.62 -10.70
C ALA A 287 14.55 -18.81 -11.95
N LYS A 288 15.80 -18.35 -12.05
CA LYS A 288 16.25 -17.46 -13.14
C LYS A 288 16.05 -18.09 -14.52
N GLU A 289 16.26 -19.40 -14.63
CA GLU A 289 16.05 -20.21 -15.83
C GLU A 289 14.59 -20.30 -16.29
N ASN A 290 13.64 -20.05 -15.38
CA ASN A 290 12.21 -20.07 -15.66
C ASN A 290 11.68 -18.69 -16.11
N ILE A 291 12.52 -17.66 -16.13
CA ILE A 291 12.17 -16.33 -16.64
C ILE A 291 12.61 -16.26 -18.10
N GLN A 292 11.65 -16.33 -19.01
CA GLN A 292 11.88 -16.11 -20.43
C GLN A 292 11.55 -14.65 -20.76
N ARG A 293 12.49 -13.98 -21.41
CA ARG A 293 12.26 -12.65 -21.92
C ARG A 293 11.79 -12.71 -23.38
N THR A 294 10.77 -11.93 -23.71
CA THR A 294 10.17 -11.89 -25.05
C THR A 294 10.30 -10.46 -25.59
N TYR A 295 11.00 -10.29 -26.71
CA TYR A 295 11.54 -8.99 -27.12
C TYR A 295 11.25 -8.58 -28.56
N THR A 296 10.79 -9.48 -29.42
CA THR A 296 10.75 -9.20 -30.86
C THR A 296 9.35 -9.35 -31.46
N TYR A 297 9.08 -8.58 -32.51
CA TYR A 297 7.89 -8.74 -33.35
C TYR A 297 7.78 -10.18 -33.93
N ASN A 298 8.91 -10.90 -34.05
CA ASN A 298 8.94 -12.32 -34.42
C ASN A 298 8.33 -13.22 -33.36
N ASP A 299 8.60 -12.92 -32.09
CA ASP A 299 8.05 -13.70 -31.00
C ASP A 299 6.52 -13.62 -30.99
N TYR A 300 5.97 -12.44 -31.26
CA TYR A 300 4.52 -12.23 -31.27
C TYR A 300 3.80 -13.09 -32.32
N PHE A 301 4.17 -12.99 -33.61
CA PHE A 301 3.48 -13.77 -34.64
C PHE A 301 3.75 -15.27 -34.50
N SER A 302 4.87 -15.68 -33.90
CA SER A 302 5.19 -17.08 -33.66
C SER A 302 4.26 -17.82 -32.70
N TYR A 303 3.37 -17.11 -31.98
CA TYR A 303 2.30 -17.73 -31.20
C TYR A 303 1.21 -18.37 -32.07
N TRP A 304 1.23 -18.14 -33.38
CA TRP A 304 0.37 -18.82 -34.36
C TRP A 304 1.22 -19.66 -35.31
N GLU A 305 0.80 -20.91 -35.55
CA GLU A 305 1.41 -21.78 -36.58
C GLU A 305 1.01 -21.32 -37.97
N THR A 306 -0.25 -20.94 -38.12
CA THR A 306 -0.82 -20.32 -39.33
C THR A 306 -1.87 -19.30 -38.92
N PHE A 307 -2.01 -18.23 -39.71
CA PHE A 307 -3.14 -17.33 -39.58
C PHE A 307 -3.46 -16.64 -40.91
N ASP A 308 -4.76 -16.46 -41.13
CA ASP A 308 -5.35 -15.85 -42.32
C ASP A 308 -6.09 -14.57 -41.93
N THR A 309 -6.72 -14.54 -40.75
CA THR A 309 -7.45 -13.35 -40.29
C THR A 309 -6.60 -12.51 -39.33
N ILE A 310 -6.55 -11.20 -39.56
CA ILE A 310 -5.91 -10.19 -38.69
C ILE A 310 -6.97 -9.16 -38.29
N VAL A 311 -6.94 -8.71 -37.05
CA VAL A 311 -7.69 -7.51 -36.61
C VAL A 311 -6.74 -6.32 -36.61
N TYR A 312 -6.99 -5.36 -37.50
CA TYR A 312 -6.21 -4.12 -37.62
C TYR A 312 -7.04 -2.94 -37.10
N VAL A 313 -6.54 -2.25 -36.08
CA VAL A 313 -7.28 -1.17 -35.40
C VAL A 313 -6.54 0.15 -35.50
N GLU A 314 -7.31 1.24 -35.56
CA GLU A 314 -6.82 2.61 -35.44
C GLU A 314 -6.00 2.80 -34.16
N ASP A 315 -5.07 3.76 -34.15
CA ASP A 315 -4.38 4.20 -32.94
C ASP A 315 -5.32 5.02 -32.04
N ASP A 316 -6.34 4.33 -31.54
CA ASP A 316 -7.37 4.84 -30.66
C ASP A 316 -7.57 3.85 -29.53
N TYR A 317 -7.33 4.32 -28.30
CA TYR A 317 -7.33 3.48 -27.11
C TYR A 317 -8.70 2.81 -26.86
N GLU A 318 -9.81 3.54 -27.05
CA GLU A 318 -11.16 3.01 -26.84
C GLU A 318 -11.51 1.92 -27.86
N LEU A 319 -11.20 2.14 -29.14
CA LEU A 319 -11.37 1.15 -30.19
C LEU A 319 -10.48 -0.07 -29.96
N ALA A 320 -9.23 0.13 -29.57
CA ALA A 320 -8.29 -0.96 -29.36
C ALA A 320 -8.68 -1.88 -28.18
N LEU A 321 -9.29 -1.35 -27.12
CA LEU A 321 -9.83 -2.16 -26.02
C LEU A 321 -10.82 -3.20 -26.55
N LEU A 322 -11.78 -2.78 -27.37
CA LEU A 322 -12.76 -3.69 -27.96
C LEU A 322 -12.19 -4.54 -29.10
N ALA A 323 -11.28 -3.99 -29.91
CA ALA A 323 -10.62 -4.76 -30.97
C ALA A 323 -9.80 -5.91 -30.39
N SER A 324 -9.15 -5.73 -29.24
CA SER A 324 -8.39 -6.78 -28.56
C SER A 324 -9.28 -7.95 -28.09
N THR A 325 -10.50 -7.67 -27.58
CA THR A 325 -11.43 -8.73 -27.21
C THR A 325 -11.98 -9.46 -28.42
N TYR A 326 -12.27 -8.73 -29.50
CA TYR A 326 -12.71 -9.35 -30.74
C TYR A 326 -11.62 -10.18 -31.41
N ALA A 327 -10.36 -9.72 -31.40
CA ALA A 327 -9.21 -10.49 -31.86
C ALA A 327 -9.06 -11.79 -31.05
N SER A 328 -9.22 -11.71 -29.73
CA SER A 328 -9.20 -12.88 -28.83
C SER A 328 -10.32 -13.88 -29.17
N LEU A 329 -11.53 -13.37 -29.44
CA LEU A 329 -12.69 -14.19 -29.83
C LEU A 329 -12.45 -14.93 -31.16
N LEU A 330 -11.68 -14.34 -32.08
CA LEU A 330 -11.35 -14.92 -33.38
C LEU A 330 -10.06 -15.75 -33.37
N ASN A 331 -9.35 -15.83 -32.24
CA ASN A 331 -7.98 -16.35 -32.20
C ASN A 331 -7.07 -15.65 -33.23
N ALA A 332 -7.19 -14.33 -33.37
CA ALA A 332 -6.49 -13.56 -34.41
C ALA A 332 -5.41 -12.65 -33.82
N PRO A 333 -4.30 -12.42 -34.55
CA PRO A 333 -3.38 -11.34 -34.20
C PRO A 333 -4.09 -9.99 -34.20
N LEU A 334 -3.86 -9.20 -33.15
CA LEU A 334 -4.19 -7.78 -33.11
C LEU A 334 -3.00 -6.96 -33.59
N VAL A 335 -3.25 -6.02 -34.50
CA VAL A 335 -2.28 -5.04 -34.98
C VAL A 335 -2.89 -3.66 -34.78
N ILE A 336 -2.16 -2.76 -34.13
CA ILE A 336 -2.57 -1.38 -33.90
C ILE A 336 -1.78 -0.50 -34.87
N LYS A 337 -2.48 0.43 -35.53
CA LYS A 337 -1.86 1.38 -36.44
C LYS A 337 -0.72 2.15 -35.77
N ASP A 338 0.37 2.37 -36.51
CA ASP A 338 1.56 3.09 -36.05
C ASP A 338 2.26 2.45 -34.82
N ALA A 339 1.87 1.23 -34.43
CA ALA A 339 2.57 0.43 -33.42
C ALA A 339 3.67 -0.43 -34.07
N ASN A 340 4.54 -1.03 -33.25
CA ASN A 340 5.68 -1.81 -33.73
C ASN A 340 5.33 -3.05 -34.58
N LEU A 341 4.06 -3.47 -34.61
CA LEU A 341 3.60 -4.62 -35.42
C LEU A 341 2.87 -4.21 -36.71
N ASP A 342 2.73 -2.91 -37.01
CA ASP A 342 2.08 -2.39 -38.23
C ASP A 342 3.03 -2.48 -39.44
N LEU A 343 3.20 -3.70 -39.94
CA LEU A 343 4.16 -4.03 -41.00
C LEU A 343 3.40 -4.33 -42.30
N HIS A 344 3.90 -3.89 -43.45
CA HIS A 344 3.21 -4.11 -44.73
C HIS A 344 3.06 -5.61 -45.05
N GLU A 345 4.10 -6.39 -44.78
CA GLU A 345 4.24 -7.79 -45.18
C GLU A 345 3.25 -8.73 -44.46
N ILE A 346 2.78 -8.37 -43.26
CA ILE A 346 1.83 -9.20 -42.52
C ILE A 346 0.41 -9.17 -43.14
N PHE A 347 0.06 -8.13 -43.88
CA PHE A 347 -1.29 -8.00 -44.48
C PHE A 347 -1.42 -8.68 -45.84
N VAL A 348 -0.30 -9.00 -46.49
CA VAL A 348 -0.30 -9.54 -47.86
C VAL A 348 -0.93 -10.94 -47.88
N GLY A 349 -1.97 -11.10 -48.70
CA GLY A 349 -2.65 -12.39 -48.89
C GLY A 349 -3.54 -12.84 -47.74
N ARG A 350 -3.85 -11.96 -46.77
CA ARG A 350 -4.63 -12.26 -45.57
C ARG A 350 -5.94 -11.46 -45.51
N ASN A 351 -6.91 -11.99 -44.76
CA ASN A 351 -8.16 -11.31 -44.45
C ASN A 351 -7.98 -10.28 -43.33
N VAL A 352 -8.08 -8.99 -43.67
CA VAL A 352 -7.88 -7.90 -42.71
C VAL A 352 -9.22 -7.33 -42.26
N ILE A 353 -9.54 -7.49 -40.98
CA ILE A 353 -10.70 -6.86 -40.34
C ILE A 353 -10.24 -5.51 -39.78
N CYS A 354 -10.73 -4.42 -40.37
CA CYS A 354 -10.39 -3.07 -39.96
C CYS A 354 -11.37 -2.57 -38.89
N VAL A 355 -10.84 -1.98 -37.83
CA VAL A 355 -11.62 -1.35 -36.75
C VAL A 355 -11.24 0.13 -36.69
N GLY A 356 -12.22 1.00 -36.89
CA GLY A 356 -12.00 2.44 -37.06
C GLY A 356 -11.62 2.83 -38.49
N SER A 357 -10.98 3.99 -38.62
CA SER A 357 -10.62 4.62 -39.88
C SER A 357 -9.19 4.26 -40.29
N VAL A 358 -8.95 2.98 -40.57
CA VAL A 358 -7.62 2.45 -40.96
C VAL A 358 -7.58 1.90 -42.38
N SER A 359 -6.38 1.84 -42.94
CA SER A 359 -6.13 1.27 -44.27
C SER A 359 -4.81 0.51 -44.23
N PRO A 360 -4.83 -0.84 -44.27
CA PRO A 360 -3.61 -1.64 -44.17
C PRO A 360 -2.72 -1.40 -45.39
N ALA A 361 -1.43 -1.19 -45.17
CA ALA A 361 -0.49 -0.91 -46.25
C ALA A 361 -0.48 -2.06 -47.27
N GLY A 362 -0.70 -1.72 -48.55
CA GLY A 362 -0.69 -2.68 -49.67
C GLY A 362 -1.68 -3.85 -49.56
N SER A 363 -2.72 -3.70 -48.75
CA SER A 363 -3.86 -4.62 -48.66
C SER A 363 -5.17 -3.82 -48.60
N SER A 364 -6.31 -4.50 -48.48
CA SER A 364 -7.64 -3.87 -48.31
C SER A 364 -8.39 -4.49 -47.15
N CYS A 365 -9.23 -3.70 -46.48
CA CYS A 365 -10.10 -4.20 -45.42
C CYS A 365 -11.14 -5.17 -46.01
N SER A 366 -11.15 -6.43 -45.54
CA SER A 366 -12.17 -7.43 -45.87
C SER A 366 -13.50 -7.11 -45.18
N GLU A 367 -13.42 -6.64 -43.93
CA GLU A 367 -14.54 -6.13 -43.14
C GLU A 367 -14.10 -4.83 -42.46
N GLN A 368 -15.03 -3.91 -42.21
CA GLN A 368 -14.74 -2.67 -41.49
C GLN A 368 -15.82 -2.40 -40.45
N TYR A 369 -15.39 -2.11 -39.22
CA TYR A 369 -16.26 -1.88 -38.07
C TYR A 369 -15.96 -0.54 -37.40
N THR A 370 -17.03 0.15 -37.01
CA THR A 370 -17.00 1.20 -35.99
C THR A 370 -17.09 0.58 -34.59
N LEU A 371 -16.86 1.37 -33.54
CA LEU A 371 -17.04 0.91 -32.14
C LEU A 371 -18.39 0.20 -31.92
N GLU A 372 -19.50 0.85 -32.31
CA GLU A 372 -20.85 0.33 -32.07
C GLU A 372 -21.15 -0.94 -32.89
N THR A 373 -20.76 -0.95 -34.18
CA THR A 373 -20.98 -2.12 -35.03
C THR A 373 -20.12 -3.32 -34.60
N LEU A 374 -18.92 -3.08 -34.07
CA LEU A 374 -18.09 -4.12 -33.47
C LEU A 374 -18.70 -4.68 -32.18
N ARG A 375 -19.27 -3.84 -31.31
CA ARG A 375 -19.99 -4.28 -30.10
C ARG A 375 -21.17 -5.17 -30.43
N GLN A 376 -21.97 -4.78 -31.42
CA GLN A 376 -23.09 -5.59 -31.91
C GLN A 376 -22.61 -6.90 -32.52
N LYS A 377 -21.52 -6.88 -33.30
CA LYS A 377 -20.90 -8.09 -33.85
C LYS A 377 -20.41 -9.03 -32.75
N TYR A 378 -19.74 -8.51 -31.73
CA TYR A 378 -19.30 -9.28 -30.57
C TYR A 378 -20.48 -9.92 -29.84
N LYS A 379 -21.50 -9.13 -29.45
CA LYS A 379 -22.70 -9.61 -28.75
C LYS A 379 -23.43 -10.70 -29.55
N SER A 380 -23.55 -10.53 -30.87
CA SER A 380 -24.20 -11.54 -31.73
C SER A 380 -23.42 -12.84 -31.86
N LYS A 381 -22.08 -12.79 -31.83
CA LYS A 381 -21.22 -13.99 -31.89
C LYS A 381 -21.16 -14.75 -30.58
N THR A 382 -21.15 -14.05 -29.45
CA THR A 382 -21.03 -14.68 -28.12
C THR A 382 -22.38 -15.03 -27.51
N GLY A 383 -23.46 -14.33 -27.89
CA GLY A 383 -24.77 -14.46 -27.24
C GLY A 383 -24.74 -14.02 -25.76
N THR A 384 -23.74 -13.23 -25.37
CA THR A 384 -23.46 -12.92 -23.96
C THR A 384 -24.56 -12.10 -23.29
N ASN A 385 -24.84 -12.44 -22.04
CA ASN A 385 -25.65 -11.67 -21.10
C ASN A 385 -24.80 -10.97 -20.04
N LYS A 386 -23.48 -10.87 -20.24
CA LYS A 386 -22.53 -10.22 -19.33
C LYS A 386 -21.94 -8.99 -19.99
N ALA A 387 -21.81 -7.90 -19.25
CA ALA A 387 -21.21 -6.67 -19.75
C ALA A 387 -20.21 -6.10 -18.75
N ILE A 388 -19.15 -5.47 -19.28
CA ILE A 388 -18.19 -4.69 -18.50
C ILE A 388 -18.31 -3.23 -18.90
N LEU A 389 -18.62 -2.36 -17.95
CA LEU A 389 -18.63 -0.92 -18.12
C LEU A 389 -17.26 -0.33 -17.75
N ILE A 390 -16.66 0.41 -18.69
CA ILE A 390 -15.37 1.07 -18.54
C ILE A 390 -15.42 2.55 -18.92
N ASN A 391 -14.44 3.30 -18.44
CA ASN A 391 -14.17 4.66 -18.93
C ASN A 391 -12.73 4.74 -19.46
N PRO A 392 -12.53 4.92 -20.79
CA PRO A 392 -11.19 4.92 -21.40
C PRO A 392 -10.38 6.19 -21.11
N THR A 393 -10.95 7.19 -20.43
CA THR A 393 -10.23 8.42 -20.01
C THR A 393 -9.53 8.27 -18.65
N ASP A 394 -9.46 7.05 -18.12
CA ASP A 394 -8.92 6.75 -16.78
C ASP A 394 -7.39 6.75 -16.67
N TRP A 395 -6.67 7.19 -17.72
CA TRP A 395 -5.21 7.28 -17.73
C TRP A 395 -4.65 8.26 -16.71
N ASP A 396 -5.31 9.42 -16.54
CA ASP A 396 -4.90 10.48 -15.63
C ASP A 396 -6.04 10.99 -14.72
N THR A 397 -7.28 10.51 -14.90
CA THR A 397 -8.45 11.00 -14.15
C THR A 397 -8.62 10.34 -12.78
N GLY A 398 -7.94 9.22 -12.52
CA GLY A 398 -8.00 8.47 -11.26
C GLY A 398 -7.28 9.09 -10.06
N VAL A 399 -6.42 10.09 -10.27
CA VAL A 399 -5.44 10.54 -9.27
C VAL A 399 -6.09 11.02 -7.98
N VAL A 400 -6.08 10.20 -6.93
CA VAL A 400 -6.14 10.71 -5.56
C VAL A 400 -4.77 11.31 -5.26
N ARG A 401 -4.71 12.58 -4.84
CA ARG A 401 -3.44 13.27 -4.56
C ARG A 401 -2.73 12.56 -3.41
N GLY A 402 -1.67 11.82 -3.71
CA GLY A 402 -0.90 11.12 -2.70
C GLY A 402 0.31 10.40 -3.28
N SER A 403 1.35 10.30 -2.47
CA SER A 403 2.50 9.42 -2.67
C SER A 403 2.19 8.09 -1.98
N PHE A 404 2.00 7.01 -2.74
CA PHE A 404 1.82 5.67 -2.16
C PHE A 404 3.18 4.95 -2.11
N PRO A 405 3.70 4.64 -0.92
CA PRO A 405 4.89 3.80 -0.78
C PRO A 405 4.50 2.35 -1.10
N THR A 406 5.19 1.74 -2.08
CA THR A 406 5.07 0.31 -2.33
C THR A 406 5.99 -0.45 -1.38
N ASP A 407 5.68 -1.72 -1.11
CA ASP A 407 6.47 -2.60 -0.26
C ASP A 407 7.78 -3.01 -0.94
N LYS A 408 7.76 -3.22 -2.27
CA LYS A 408 8.91 -3.75 -3.02
C LYS A 408 9.63 -2.74 -3.92
N ALA A 409 9.02 -1.59 -4.21
CA ALA A 409 9.58 -0.59 -5.12
C ALA A 409 9.60 0.81 -4.47
N LEU A 410 9.80 1.86 -5.27
CA LEU A 410 9.69 3.24 -4.80
C LEU A 410 8.22 3.67 -4.74
N THR A 411 8.01 4.92 -4.35
CA THR A 411 6.70 5.57 -4.31
C THR A 411 6.13 5.79 -5.71
N ILE A 412 4.85 5.43 -5.89
CA ILE A 412 4.02 5.77 -7.06
C ILE A 412 3.05 6.92 -6.72
N GLY A 413 2.54 7.64 -7.73
CA GLY A 413 1.66 8.80 -7.57
C GLY A 413 0.35 8.78 -8.39
N LYS A 414 0.20 7.91 -9.39
CA LYS A 414 -0.97 7.79 -10.27
C LYS A 414 -1.93 6.70 -9.78
N LEU A 415 -2.48 6.92 -8.59
CA LEU A 415 -3.38 5.95 -7.96
C LEU A 415 -4.75 5.90 -8.65
N TYR A 416 -5.41 4.75 -8.63
CA TYR A 416 -6.74 4.49 -9.19
C TYR A 416 -6.88 4.84 -10.68
N THR A 417 -5.80 4.71 -11.44
CA THR A 417 -5.75 4.97 -12.90
C THR A 417 -5.62 3.69 -13.71
N LYS A 418 -5.91 3.79 -15.01
CA LYS A 418 -5.71 2.74 -16.03
C LYS A 418 -6.47 1.44 -15.76
N THR A 419 -7.58 1.49 -15.01
CA THR A 419 -8.45 0.34 -14.72
C THR A 419 -8.99 -0.32 -15.99
N SER A 420 -9.37 0.49 -16.98
CA SER A 420 -9.93 0.07 -18.26
C SER A 420 -9.01 -0.86 -19.05
N LEU A 421 -7.69 -0.74 -18.88
CA LEU A 421 -6.68 -1.53 -19.59
C LEU A 421 -6.76 -3.03 -19.30
N MET A 422 -7.24 -3.40 -18.11
CA MET A 422 -7.36 -4.80 -17.68
C MET A 422 -8.70 -5.43 -18.09
N ALA A 423 -9.69 -4.63 -18.46
CA ALA A 423 -11.03 -5.11 -18.79
C ALA A 423 -11.07 -6.12 -19.95
N PRO A 424 -10.27 -5.96 -21.02
CA PRO A 424 -10.28 -6.95 -22.11
C PRO A 424 -9.82 -8.34 -21.68
N ILE A 425 -8.99 -8.49 -20.63
CA ILE A 425 -8.59 -9.82 -20.12
C ILE A 425 -9.82 -10.58 -19.62
N LEU A 426 -10.61 -9.95 -18.74
CA LEU A 426 -11.81 -10.57 -18.18
C LEU A 426 -12.89 -10.73 -19.26
N ALA A 427 -13.08 -9.72 -20.10
CA ALA A 427 -14.05 -9.75 -21.20
C ALA A 427 -13.76 -10.89 -22.20
N SER A 428 -12.50 -11.10 -22.57
CA SER A 428 -12.11 -12.21 -23.45
C SER A 428 -12.23 -13.56 -22.76
N ALA A 429 -11.86 -13.67 -21.48
CA ALA A 429 -11.91 -14.92 -20.73
C ALA A 429 -13.35 -15.40 -20.49
N LYS A 430 -14.25 -14.47 -20.14
CA LYS A 430 -15.65 -14.78 -19.78
C LYS A 430 -16.66 -14.46 -20.89
N HIS A 431 -16.21 -14.03 -22.07
CA HIS A 431 -17.04 -13.55 -23.17
C HIS A 431 -17.99 -12.41 -22.76
N GLU A 432 -17.49 -11.41 -22.04
CA GLU A 432 -18.29 -10.25 -21.62
C GLU A 432 -18.23 -9.11 -22.63
N LEU A 433 -19.34 -8.40 -22.81
CA LEU A 433 -19.43 -7.27 -23.73
C LEU A 433 -18.81 -6.02 -23.10
N LEU A 434 -17.79 -5.44 -23.71
CA LEU A 434 -17.28 -4.13 -23.29
C LEU A 434 -18.22 -3.00 -23.70
N ILE A 435 -18.55 -2.16 -22.73
CA ILE A 435 -19.31 -0.92 -22.88
C ILE A 435 -18.42 0.23 -22.38
N SER A 436 -18.02 1.12 -23.28
CA SER A 436 -17.16 2.26 -22.95
C SER A 436 -17.93 3.57 -22.94
N THR A 437 -17.59 4.46 -22.01
CA THR A 437 -18.13 5.82 -21.93
C THR A 437 -17.06 6.79 -21.46
N THR A 438 -16.94 7.94 -22.12
CA THR A 438 -16.03 9.03 -21.70
C THR A 438 -16.69 10.00 -20.71
N LYS A 439 -17.98 9.81 -20.43
CA LYS A 439 -18.74 10.65 -19.49
C LYS A 439 -18.36 10.30 -18.04
N THR A 440 -18.33 11.31 -17.18
CA THR A 440 -18.01 11.16 -15.74
C THR A 440 -19.19 11.52 -14.81
N ASP A 441 -20.26 12.11 -15.35
CA ASP A 441 -21.46 12.44 -14.60
C ASP A 441 -22.40 11.24 -14.54
N LYS A 442 -22.89 10.91 -13.34
CA LYS A 442 -23.68 9.69 -13.08
C LYS A 442 -24.91 9.56 -13.98
N ASP A 443 -25.66 10.65 -14.17
CA ASP A 443 -26.93 10.61 -14.90
C ASP A 443 -26.65 10.55 -16.41
N LYS A 444 -25.61 11.22 -16.89
CA LYS A 444 -25.19 11.12 -18.29
C LYS A 444 -24.65 9.73 -18.65
N ILE A 445 -23.95 9.08 -17.72
CA ILE A 445 -23.46 7.69 -17.85
C ILE A 445 -24.66 6.76 -17.91
N ASP A 446 -25.55 6.82 -16.93
CA ASP A 446 -26.70 5.95 -16.83
C ASP A 446 -27.58 6.01 -18.11
N ASN A 447 -28.01 7.21 -18.49
CA ASN A 447 -28.79 7.43 -19.72
C ASN A 447 -28.09 6.90 -21.00
N TYR A 448 -26.76 6.81 -21.00
CA TYR A 448 -26.00 6.28 -22.14
C TYR A 448 -25.95 4.75 -22.17
N ILE A 449 -25.80 4.11 -21.01
CA ILE A 449 -25.60 2.66 -20.94
C ILE A 449 -26.91 1.88 -21.02
N GLN A 450 -28.02 2.43 -20.51
CA GLN A 450 -29.31 1.74 -20.40
C GLN A 450 -29.76 1.01 -21.69
N PRO A 451 -29.68 1.61 -22.90
CA PRO A 451 -30.03 0.89 -24.14
C PRO A 451 -29.18 -0.36 -24.42
N SER A 452 -27.92 -0.37 -23.96
CA SER A 452 -26.98 -1.48 -24.14
C SER A 452 -27.21 -2.62 -23.14
N LEU A 453 -27.90 -2.35 -22.02
CA LEU A 453 -28.15 -3.30 -20.94
C LEU A 453 -29.32 -4.26 -21.22
N SER A 454 -30.05 -4.06 -22.34
CA SER A 454 -31.12 -4.99 -22.72
C SER A 454 -30.59 -6.43 -22.91
N GLY A 455 -31.14 -7.36 -22.13
CA GLY A 455 -30.73 -8.77 -22.12
C GLY A 455 -29.43 -9.06 -21.36
N ILE A 456 -28.87 -8.08 -20.65
CA ILE A 456 -27.72 -8.26 -19.76
C ILE A 456 -28.22 -8.63 -18.37
N SER A 457 -27.62 -9.67 -17.77
CA SER A 457 -27.90 -10.15 -16.43
C SER A 457 -26.79 -9.80 -15.43
N TYR A 458 -25.58 -9.51 -15.91
CA TYR A 458 -24.42 -9.15 -15.09
C TYR A 458 -23.74 -7.90 -15.63
N LEU A 459 -23.43 -6.96 -14.74
CA LEU A 459 -22.72 -5.72 -15.04
C LEU A 459 -21.49 -5.56 -14.14
N THR A 460 -20.32 -5.77 -14.71
CA THR A 460 -19.04 -5.50 -14.04
C THR A 460 -18.62 -4.06 -14.32
N ILE A 461 -18.42 -3.24 -13.30
CA ILE A 461 -17.93 -1.88 -13.48
C ILE A 461 -16.42 -1.87 -13.22
N MET A 462 -15.64 -1.58 -14.26
CA MET A 462 -14.17 -1.52 -14.20
C MET A 462 -13.71 -0.07 -14.33
N ALA A 463 -13.84 0.69 -13.24
CA ALA A 463 -13.46 2.08 -13.18
C ALA A 463 -13.23 2.56 -11.73
N SER A 464 -12.45 3.63 -11.57
CA SER A 464 -12.36 4.36 -10.30
C SER A 464 -13.60 5.22 -10.04
N GLU A 465 -13.81 5.66 -8.79
CA GLU A 465 -14.91 6.55 -8.40
C GLU A 465 -14.89 7.88 -9.20
N LYS A 466 -13.71 8.38 -9.61
CA LYS A 466 -13.60 9.61 -10.39
C LYS A 466 -14.05 9.46 -11.84
N SER A 467 -13.83 8.29 -12.43
CA SER A 467 -14.16 8.02 -13.83
C SER A 467 -15.61 7.56 -13.99
N ILE A 468 -16.09 6.72 -13.06
CA ILE A 468 -17.50 6.30 -12.95
C ILE A 468 -17.89 6.38 -11.47
N PRO A 469 -18.70 7.39 -11.07
CA PRO A 469 -19.09 7.61 -9.68
C PRO A 469 -19.64 6.36 -9.01
N GLN A 470 -19.06 5.98 -7.87
CA GLN A 470 -19.51 4.83 -7.08
C GLN A 470 -20.64 5.21 -6.12
N ARG A 471 -20.74 6.48 -5.75
CA ARG A 471 -21.75 6.97 -4.80
C ARG A 471 -22.29 8.35 -5.15
N ALA A 472 -23.51 8.63 -4.70
CA ALA A 472 -24.11 9.97 -4.80
C ALA A 472 -24.73 10.38 -3.47
N PHE A 473 -24.66 11.68 -3.18
CA PHE A 473 -25.37 12.26 -2.04
C PHE A 473 -26.87 12.05 -2.20
N MET A 474 -27.51 11.56 -1.12
CA MET A 474 -28.95 11.38 -1.05
C MET A 474 -29.58 12.43 -0.14
N GLU A 475 -29.31 12.34 1.17
CA GLU A 475 -29.92 13.20 2.18
C GLU A 475 -28.99 13.49 3.36
N THR A 476 -29.44 14.35 4.25
CA THR A 476 -28.78 14.63 5.53
C THR A 476 -29.70 14.24 6.69
N ARG A 477 -29.27 13.32 7.54
CA ARG A 477 -29.96 12.97 8.80
C ARG A 477 -29.20 13.59 9.98
N GLY A 478 -29.77 14.62 10.60
CA GLY A 478 -29.07 15.38 11.64
C GLY A 478 -27.84 16.10 11.09
N THR A 479 -26.64 15.74 11.57
CA THR A 479 -25.36 16.25 11.06
C THR A 479 -24.69 15.32 10.04
N MET A 480 -25.29 14.18 9.76
CA MET A 480 -24.69 13.09 8.97
C MET A 480 -25.14 13.18 7.51
N LYS A 481 -24.19 13.12 6.57
CA LYS A 481 -24.48 13.07 5.13
C LYS A 481 -24.53 11.61 4.69
N LEU A 482 -25.61 11.22 4.01
CA LEU A 482 -25.82 9.87 3.54
C LEU A 482 -25.66 9.80 2.02
N TYR A 483 -25.03 8.72 1.56
CA TYR A 483 -24.74 8.48 0.16
C TYR A 483 -25.25 7.11 -0.28
N TRP A 484 -25.86 7.02 -1.46
CA TRP A 484 -26.26 5.75 -2.08
C TRP A 484 -25.13 5.13 -2.88
N ALA A 485 -25.10 3.80 -2.93
CA ALA A 485 -24.24 3.02 -3.81
C ALA A 485 -24.83 2.97 -5.22
N LEU A 486 -24.22 3.73 -6.15
CA LEU A 486 -24.75 3.93 -7.50
C LEU A 486 -24.65 2.70 -8.39
N ASP A 487 -23.71 1.80 -8.11
CA ASP A 487 -23.52 0.58 -8.90
C ASP A 487 -24.78 -0.29 -8.89
N GLN A 488 -25.45 -0.38 -7.74
CA GLN A 488 -26.69 -1.12 -7.58
C GLN A 488 -27.93 -0.25 -7.76
N SER A 489 -27.94 0.96 -7.19
CA SER A 489 -29.15 1.79 -7.14
C SER A 489 -29.42 2.63 -8.39
N LEU A 490 -28.48 2.66 -9.34
CA LEU A 490 -28.59 3.47 -10.56
C LEU A 490 -28.16 2.67 -11.79
N TYR A 491 -26.90 2.25 -11.88
CA TYR A 491 -26.39 1.64 -13.12
C TYR A 491 -26.93 0.24 -13.41
N ALA A 492 -27.34 -0.49 -12.37
CA ALA A 492 -27.97 -1.80 -12.47
C ALA A 492 -29.50 -1.75 -12.38
N ASP A 493 -30.07 -0.57 -12.13
CA ASP A 493 -31.50 -0.33 -12.09
C ASP A 493 -31.97 0.00 -13.52
N THR A 494 -32.85 -0.83 -14.06
CA THR A 494 -33.37 -0.70 -15.43
C THR A 494 -34.82 -0.22 -15.46
N ASN A 495 -35.47 -0.10 -14.29
CA ASN A 495 -36.89 0.18 -14.17
C ASN A 495 -37.19 1.50 -13.43
N GLY A 496 -36.19 2.08 -12.75
CA GLY A 496 -36.25 3.34 -12.01
C GLY A 496 -36.76 3.23 -10.57
N ASP A 497 -36.78 2.04 -9.96
CA ASP A 497 -37.20 1.81 -8.57
C ASP A 497 -36.05 1.75 -7.56
N HIS A 498 -34.82 2.01 -8.01
CA HIS A 498 -33.57 1.96 -7.26
C HIS A 498 -33.13 0.56 -6.79
N LYS A 499 -33.73 -0.51 -7.34
CA LYS A 499 -33.27 -1.88 -7.14
C LYS A 499 -32.50 -2.37 -8.36
N PRO A 500 -31.45 -3.18 -8.15
CA PRO A 500 -30.73 -3.78 -9.26
C PRO A 500 -31.56 -4.93 -9.90
N GLU A 501 -31.91 -4.81 -11.18
CA GLU A 501 -32.33 -5.98 -11.99
C GLU A 501 -31.15 -6.82 -12.46
N ILE A 502 -29.99 -6.17 -12.56
CA ILE A 502 -28.74 -6.72 -13.06
C ILE A 502 -27.80 -6.96 -11.89
N ALA A 503 -27.17 -8.14 -11.84
CA ALA A 503 -26.17 -8.43 -10.82
C ALA A 503 -24.92 -7.58 -11.08
N ALA A 504 -24.65 -6.61 -10.20
CA ALA A 504 -23.60 -5.62 -10.41
C ALA A 504 -22.52 -5.65 -9.33
N GLY A 505 -21.28 -5.56 -9.77
CA GLY A 505 -20.08 -5.49 -8.94
C GLY A 505 -19.01 -4.63 -9.59
N ARG A 506 -18.08 -4.10 -8.80
CA ARG A 506 -17.02 -3.20 -9.26
C ARG A 506 -15.64 -3.81 -9.07
N ILE A 507 -14.79 -3.78 -10.09
CA ILE A 507 -13.37 -4.11 -9.98
C ILE A 507 -12.56 -2.84 -10.10
N ALA A 508 -11.83 -2.52 -9.03
CA ALA A 508 -10.92 -1.37 -8.94
C ALA A 508 -9.78 -1.70 -7.96
N GLY A 509 -8.74 -0.85 -7.93
CA GLY A 509 -7.58 -1.02 -7.05
C GLY A 509 -6.72 0.24 -7.02
N ILE A 510 -5.73 0.29 -6.11
CA ILE A 510 -4.83 1.43 -5.94
C ILE A 510 -3.96 1.58 -7.20
N SER A 511 -3.52 0.47 -7.78
CA SER A 511 -2.79 0.42 -9.04
C SER A 511 -3.33 -0.66 -9.98
N SER A 512 -2.86 -0.66 -11.24
CA SER A 512 -3.20 -1.73 -12.19
C SER A 512 -2.72 -3.10 -11.74
N SER A 513 -1.67 -3.16 -10.91
CA SER A 513 -1.13 -4.41 -10.37
C SER A 513 -2.16 -5.10 -9.47
N ASP A 514 -2.88 -4.33 -8.65
CA ASP A 514 -3.94 -4.85 -7.77
C ASP A 514 -5.04 -5.50 -8.60
N ILE A 515 -5.56 -4.77 -9.59
CA ILE A 515 -6.65 -5.23 -10.47
C ILE A 515 -6.23 -6.43 -11.30
N SER A 516 -5.02 -6.42 -11.85
CA SER A 516 -4.52 -7.52 -12.67
C SER A 516 -4.32 -8.79 -11.84
N SER A 517 -3.75 -8.67 -10.63
CA SER A 517 -3.64 -9.79 -9.70
C SER A 517 -5.01 -10.30 -9.24
N TYR A 518 -5.99 -9.41 -9.03
CA TYR A 518 -7.36 -9.77 -8.68
C TYR A 518 -8.03 -10.60 -9.77
N ILE A 519 -7.99 -10.13 -11.03
CA ILE A 519 -8.55 -10.87 -12.18
C ILE A 519 -7.89 -12.25 -12.31
N ALA A 520 -6.56 -12.32 -12.12
CA ALA A 520 -5.87 -13.60 -12.14
C ALA A 520 -6.32 -14.52 -10.99
N ARG A 521 -6.53 -14.02 -9.78
CA ARG A 521 -7.08 -14.83 -8.67
C ARG A 521 -8.47 -15.38 -8.99
N VAL A 522 -9.34 -14.54 -9.58
CA VAL A 522 -10.70 -14.95 -9.98
C VAL A 522 -10.67 -16.01 -11.10
N LEU A 523 -9.83 -15.82 -12.12
CA LEU A 523 -9.73 -16.73 -13.27
C LEU A 523 -8.99 -18.03 -12.97
N PHE A 524 -8.22 -18.11 -11.89
CA PHE A 524 -7.48 -19.32 -11.49
C PHE A 524 -7.86 -19.79 -10.09
N PHE A 525 -9.07 -19.43 -9.62
CA PHE A 525 -9.52 -19.67 -8.25
C PHE A 525 -9.47 -21.15 -7.83
N ASP A 526 -9.74 -22.06 -8.77
CA ASP A 526 -9.70 -23.51 -8.59
C ASP A 526 -8.29 -24.08 -8.37
N ARG A 527 -7.24 -23.31 -8.67
CA ARG A 527 -5.83 -23.71 -8.46
C ARG A 527 -5.33 -23.45 -7.05
N PHE A 528 -6.00 -22.57 -6.30
CA PHE A 528 -5.53 -22.21 -4.97
C PHE A 528 -6.07 -23.15 -3.89
N ARG A 529 -5.28 -23.35 -2.84
CA ARG A 529 -5.72 -24.06 -1.65
C ARG A 529 -6.90 -23.31 -1.02
N LYS A 530 -8.00 -24.03 -0.80
CA LYS A 530 -9.18 -23.54 -0.11
C LYS A 530 -9.10 -23.85 1.37
N THR A 531 -9.71 -22.99 2.18
CA THR A 531 -9.92 -23.16 3.62
C THR A 531 -11.41 -23.08 3.86
N ASN A 532 -11.95 -23.74 4.87
CA ASN A 532 -13.36 -23.60 5.28
C ASN A 532 -13.49 -22.75 6.56
N ARG A 533 -12.42 -22.06 6.95
CA ARG A 533 -12.36 -21.25 8.16
C ARG A 533 -12.99 -19.89 7.90
N VAL A 534 -13.83 -19.46 8.82
CA VAL A 534 -14.59 -18.23 8.76
C VAL A 534 -14.29 -17.44 10.02
N MET A 535 -14.03 -16.14 9.88
CA MET A 535 -13.84 -15.24 11.02
C MET A 535 -15.05 -14.31 11.17
N PHE A 536 -15.65 -14.31 12.35
CA PHE A 536 -16.69 -13.38 12.75
C PHE A 536 -16.19 -12.46 13.87
N MET A 537 -16.12 -11.15 13.59
CA MET A 537 -15.66 -10.13 14.53
C MET A 537 -16.77 -9.12 14.81
N ALA A 538 -17.02 -8.85 16.10
CA ALA A 538 -17.99 -7.83 16.49
C ALA A 538 -17.59 -7.12 17.79
N SER A 539 -17.66 -5.79 17.79
CA SER A 539 -17.44 -4.96 18.98
C SER A 539 -18.66 -4.09 19.31
N SER A 540 -18.60 -3.27 20.36
CA SER A 540 -19.74 -2.48 20.86
C SER A 540 -20.96 -3.33 21.26
N PHE A 541 -20.74 -4.57 21.72
CA PHE A 541 -21.79 -5.55 21.99
C PHE A 541 -22.64 -5.21 23.24
N GLY A 542 -23.65 -4.36 23.09
CA GLY A 542 -24.63 -4.04 24.14
C GLY A 542 -26.02 -3.65 23.60
N GLY A 543 -27.08 -3.96 24.35
CA GLY A 543 -28.45 -3.50 24.06
C GLY A 543 -29.06 -4.09 22.78
N THR A 544 -29.50 -3.24 21.85
CA THR A 544 -30.12 -3.69 20.58
C THR A 544 -29.15 -4.41 19.65
N MET A 545 -27.85 -4.16 19.75
CA MET A 545 -26.83 -4.81 18.92
C MET A 545 -26.71 -6.31 19.23
N GLU A 546 -26.84 -6.69 20.50
CA GLU A 546 -26.88 -8.09 20.93
C GLU A 546 -28.05 -8.86 20.27
N PHE A 547 -29.21 -8.24 20.12
CA PHE A 547 -30.37 -8.86 19.45
C PHE A 547 -30.11 -9.10 17.95
N TRP A 548 -29.45 -8.16 17.27
CA TRP A 548 -29.16 -8.26 15.84
C TRP A 548 -28.05 -9.25 15.54
N VAL A 549 -26.97 -9.24 16.33
CA VAL A 549 -25.92 -10.24 16.20
C VAL A 549 -26.50 -11.63 16.42
N LYS A 550 -27.45 -11.85 17.34
CA LYS A 550 -28.15 -13.15 17.47
C LYS A 550 -28.81 -13.63 16.17
N ASN A 551 -29.44 -12.74 15.39
CA ASN A 551 -30.03 -13.10 14.09
C ASN A 551 -28.96 -13.42 13.04
N LEU A 552 -27.88 -12.63 13.02
CA LEU A 552 -26.73 -12.87 12.14
C LEU A 552 -26.02 -14.19 12.48
N MET A 553 -25.86 -14.50 13.78
CA MET A 553 -25.29 -15.76 14.26
C MET A 553 -26.11 -16.97 13.81
N SER A 554 -27.41 -16.83 13.54
CA SER A 554 -28.17 -17.91 12.90
C SER A 554 -27.68 -18.19 11.47
N ALA A 555 -27.25 -17.17 10.70
CA ALA A 555 -26.66 -17.40 9.38
C ALA A 555 -25.32 -18.12 9.51
N PHE A 556 -24.47 -17.71 10.46
CA PHE A 556 -23.21 -18.42 10.75
C PHE A 556 -23.44 -19.85 11.24
N LYS A 557 -24.52 -20.10 11.99
CA LYS A 557 -24.90 -21.46 12.37
C LYS A 557 -25.25 -22.32 11.16
N ASP A 558 -25.87 -21.73 10.14
CA ASP A 558 -26.15 -22.43 8.90
C ASP A 558 -24.88 -22.72 8.09
N LEU A 559 -23.91 -21.79 8.09
CA LEU A 559 -22.57 -22.06 7.55
C LEU A 559 -21.88 -23.21 8.31
N GLU A 560 -21.93 -23.20 9.64
CA GLU A 560 -21.37 -24.28 10.46
C GLU A 560 -22.01 -25.64 10.12
N ASN A 561 -23.34 -25.66 9.93
CA ASN A 561 -24.07 -26.85 9.49
C ASN A 561 -23.68 -27.31 8.07
N SER A 562 -23.22 -26.39 7.22
CA SER A 562 -22.67 -26.65 5.88
C SER A 562 -21.18 -27.03 5.88
N GLY A 563 -20.55 -27.16 7.06
CA GLY A 563 -19.17 -27.65 7.21
C GLY A 563 -18.09 -26.57 7.28
N TYR A 564 -18.46 -25.31 7.51
CA TYR A 564 -17.51 -24.22 7.78
C TYR A 564 -17.10 -24.18 9.26
N TYR A 565 -15.85 -23.84 9.54
CA TYR A 565 -15.34 -23.65 10.90
C TYR A 565 -15.40 -22.17 11.28
N ILE A 566 -16.28 -21.83 12.22
CA ILE A 566 -16.50 -20.44 12.63
C ILE A 566 -15.59 -20.11 13.81
N GLU A 567 -14.73 -19.11 13.64
CA GLU A 567 -13.96 -18.44 14.68
C GLU A 567 -14.65 -17.12 15.03
N GLU A 568 -14.77 -16.83 16.33
CA GLU A 568 -15.47 -15.65 16.84
C GLU A 568 -14.54 -14.84 17.74
N ASP A 569 -14.50 -13.52 17.53
CA ASP A 569 -13.87 -12.57 18.43
C ASP A 569 -14.87 -11.43 18.69
N MET A 570 -15.43 -11.40 19.89
CA MET A 570 -16.51 -10.49 20.25
C MET A 570 -16.23 -9.76 21.55
N THR A 571 -16.50 -8.47 21.58
CA THR A 571 -16.30 -7.63 22.76
C THR A 571 -17.42 -6.60 22.94
N ALA A 572 -17.68 -6.23 24.19
CA ALA A 572 -18.59 -5.14 24.52
C ALA A 572 -17.92 -3.75 24.41
N GLU A 573 -16.60 -3.71 24.22
CA GLU A 573 -15.84 -2.46 24.08
C GLU A 573 -16.18 -1.75 22.76
N GLU A 574 -16.37 -0.44 22.79
CA GLU A 574 -16.64 0.36 21.59
C GLU A 574 -15.35 0.66 20.81
N SER A 575 -15.40 0.54 19.48
CA SER A 575 -14.25 0.85 18.58
C SER A 575 -12.99 0.06 18.96
N TYR A 576 -13.15 -1.26 19.15
CA TYR A 576 -12.08 -2.16 19.53
C TYR A 576 -11.16 -2.49 18.36
N ASP A 577 -9.84 -2.44 18.60
CA ASP A 577 -8.83 -2.88 17.63
C ASP A 577 -8.59 -4.40 17.79
N PHE A 578 -9.00 -5.16 16.79
CA PHE A 578 -8.87 -6.61 16.73
C PHE A 578 -7.42 -7.03 16.40
N ASP A 579 -7.05 -8.28 16.72
CA ASP A 579 -5.76 -8.82 16.30
C ASP A 579 -5.76 -9.05 14.77
N PRO A 580 -4.84 -8.43 14.00
CA PRO A 580 -4.75 -8.63 12.56
C PRO A 580 -4.60 -10.10 12.16
N LYS A 581 -4.06 -10.97 13.03
CA LYS A 581 -3.96 -12.42 12.78
C LYS A 581 -5.30 -13.11 12.59
N ASN A 582 -6.39 -12.53 13.10
CA ASN A 582 -7.74 -13.08 12.90
C ASN A 582 -8.14 -13.09 11.41
N TRP A 583 -7.51 -12.26 10.58
CA TRP A 583 -7.75 -12.18 9.14
C TRP A 583 -6.94 -13.21 8.33
N GLU A 584 -5.96 -13.88 8.95
CA GLU A 584 -5.12 -14.87 8.27
C GLU A 584 -5.86 -16.20 8.05
N ASP A 585 -5.66 -16.80 6.88
CA ASP A 585 -6.11 -18.16 6.55
C ASP A 585 -7.64 -18.36 6.63
N LYS A 586 -8.41 -17.34 6.26
CA LYS A 586 -9.88 -17.35 6.25
C LYS A 586 -10.46 -17.36 4.84
N GLU A 587 -11.56 -18.06 4.64
CA GLU A 587 -12.36 -17.99 3.41
C GLU A 587 -13.29 -16.79 3.46
N LEU A 588 -13.94 -16.58 4.61
CA LEU A 588 -14.82 -15.46 4.87
C LEU A 588 -14.34 -14.71 6.10
N ILE A 589 -14.22 -13.39 5.99
CA ILE A 589 -13.97 -12.47 7.09
C ILE A 589 -15.17 -11.55 7.19
N PHE A 590 -15.84 -11.56 8.33
CA PHE A 590 -17.04 -10.77 8.59
C PHE A 590 -16.83 -9.88 9.80
N TYR A 591 -16.91 -8.57 9.60
CA TYR A 591 -16.70 -7.56 10.62
C TYR A 591 -17.96 -6.72 10.86
N VAL A 592 -18.32 -6.49 12.12
CA VAL A 592 -19.50 -5.72 12.53
C VAL A 592 -19.18 -4.77 13.67
N ASP A 593 -19.03 -3.49 13.38
CA ASP A 593 -19.08 -2.39 14.36
C ASP A 593 -19.11 -1.03 13.62
N HIS A 594 -18.69 0.03 14.30
CA HIS A 594 -18.16 1.23 13.71
C HIS A 594 -17.07 0.94 12.67
N GLY A 595 -16.89 1.89 11.76
CA GLY A 595 -15.89 1.80 10.71
C GLY A 595 -15.57 3.16 10.16
N TRP A 596 -14.43 3.24 9.51
CA TRP A 596 -14.03 4.37 8.70
C TRP A 596 -13.35 3.91 7.42
N ALA A 597 -13.16 4.80 6.45
CA ALA A 597 -12.60 4.45 5.16
C ALA A 597 -11.20 3.81 5.21
N TYR A 598 -10.46 3.96 6.31
CA TYR A 598 -9.12 3.37 6.52
C TYR A 598 -9.08 2.34 7.66
N TRP A 599 -10.19 2.10 8.36
CA TRP A 599 -10.25 1.24 9.55
C TRP A 599 -11.57 0.47 9.61
N GLN A 600 -11.51 -0.85 9.71
CA GLN A 600 -12.67 -1.74 9.81
C GLN A 600 -12.40 -2.83 10.86
N GLY A 601 -12.09 -2.42 12.08
CA GLY A 601 -11.67 -3.28 13.19
C GLY A 601 -10.16 -3.53 13.25
N ILE A 602 -9.46 -3.25 12.16
CA ILE A 602 -8.01 -3.11 12.07
C ILE A 602 -7.70 -1.96 11.11
N ASP A 603 -6.49 -1.40 11.17
CA ASP A 603 -6.06 -0.40 10.19
C ASP A 603 -5.73 -1.04 8.83
N TYR A 604 -5.92 -0.27 7.74
CA TYR A 604 -5.70 -0.72 6.36
C TYR A 604 -4.27 -1.25 6.08
N ASP A 605 -3.26 -0.79 6.82
CA ASP A 605 -1.87 -1.21 6.71
C ASP A 605 -1.52 -2.41 7.60
N GLU A 606 -2.45 -2.84 8.45
CA GLU A 606 -2.34 -4.04 9.28
C GLU A 606 -2.94 -5.28 8.60
N ILE A 607 -3.68 -5.13 7.50
CA ILE A 607 -4.28 -6.25 6.77
C ILE A 607 -3.18 -7.23 6.34
N PRO A 608 -3.19 -8.48 6.83
CA PRO A 608 -2.22 -9.49 6.45
C PRO A 608 -2.48 -9.97 5.01
N GLU A 609 -1.55 -10.77 4.48
CA GLU A 609 -1.77 -11.49 3.23
C GLU A 609 -2.96 -12.47 3.36
N LEU A 610 -3.98 -12.28 2.51
CA LEU A 610 -5.25 -12.99 2.53
C LEU A 610 -5.24 -14.15 1.53
N LYS A 611 -5.67 -15.34 1.97
CA LYS A 611 -5.77 -16.53 1.10
C LYS A 611 -7.06 -16.55 0.30
N ASN A 612 -7.22 -15.61 -0.62
CA ASN A 612 -8.42 -15.50 -1.46
C ASN A 612 -9.71 -15.36 -0.64
N SER A 613 -9.68 -14.51 0.40
CA SER A 613 -10.82 -14.32 1.30
C SER A 613 -11.90 -13.42 0.69
N LEU A 614 -13.18 -13.74 0.95
CA LEU A 614 -14.27 -12.78 0.86
C LEU A 614 -14.28 -11.94 2.13
N VAL A 615 -14.19 -10.62 1.99
CA VAL A 615 -14.25 -9.68 3.13
C VAL A 615 -15.62 -8.99 3.13
N VAL A 616 -16.32 -9.04 4.25
CA VAL A 616 -17.63 -8.41 4.43
C VAL A 616 -17.61 -7.55 5.68
N THR A 617 -17.84 -6.25 5.50
CA THR A 617 -17.84 -5.28 6.60
C THR A 617 -19.22 -4.65 6.74
N ALA A 618 -19.90 -4.92 7.85
CA ALA A 618 -21.14 -4.29 8.25
C ALA A 618 -20.87 -3.02 9.07
N ALA A 619 -20.08 -2.10 8.49
CA ALA A 619 -19.55 -0.93 9.18
C ALA A 619 -19.50 0.30 8.25
N CYS A 620 -19.37 1.49 8.85
CA CYS A 620 -19.42 2.75 8.10
C CYS A 620 -18.21 2.91 7.17
N HIS A 621 -18.44 3.47 5.99
CA HIS A 621 -17.41 3.89 5.02
C HIS A 621 -16.45 2.80 4.50
N GLY A 622 -16.68 1.51 4.78
CA GLY A 622 -15.76 0.42 4.43
C GLY A 622 -15.43 0.32 2.94
N ALA A 623 -16.37 0.71 2.05
CA ALA A 623 -16.20 0.70 0.60
C ALA A 623 -16.01 2.11 -0.01
N GLU A 624 -15.66 3.12 0.79
CA GLU A 624 -15.39 4.48 0.29
C GLU A 624 -13.99 4.58 -0.35
N THR A 625 -13.89 5.20 -1.53
CA THR A 625 -12.58 5.56 -2.11
C THR A 625 -12.13 6.91 -1.54
N PHE A 626 -11.34 6.87 -0.47
CA PHE A 626 -10.90 8.07 0.26
C PHE A 626 -9.53 8.56 -0.21
N THR A 627 -8.49 7.75 0.00
CA THR A 627 -7.11 8.00 -0.47
C THR A 627 -6.41 6.68 -0.81
N TYR A 628 -5.07 6.63 -0.79
CA TYR A 628 -4.35 5.36 -0.87
C TYR A 628 -4.70 4.43 0.31
N SER A 629 -5.07 4.99 1.46
CA SER A 629 -5.42 4.24 2.67
C SER A 629 -6.84 3.65 2.67
N SER A 630 -7.46 3.48 1.50
CA SER A 630 -8.83 2.95 1.44
C SER A 630 -8.81 1.46 1.81
N PHE A 631 -9.57 1.08 2.84
CA PHE A 631 -9.52 -0.24 3.45
C PHE A 631 -9.84 -1.36 2.44
N TRP A 632 -10.95 -1.23 1.70
CA TRP A 632 -11.34 -2.20 0.66
C TRP A 632 -10.24 -2.40 -0.40
N ALA A 633 -9.54 -1.32 -0.76
CA ALA A 633 -8.52 -1.36 -1.80
C ALA A 633 -7.28 -2.12 -1.32
N HIS A 634 -6.93 -1.95 -0.03
CA HIS A 634 -5.89 -2.74 0.63
C HIS A 634 -6.31 -4.21 0.80
N SER A 635 -7.58 -4.51 1.08
CA SER A 635 -8.08 -5.89 1.09
C SER A 635 -7.89 -6.57 -0.27
N ILE A 636 -8.26 -5.91 -1.38
CA ILE A 636 -8.03 -6.42 -2.74
C ILE A 636 -6.53 -6.59 -3.03
N ARG A 637 -5.71 -5.60 -2.66
CA ARG A 637 -4.24 -5.66 -2.80
C ARG A 637 -3.62 -6.85 -2.07
N LYS A 638 -4.11 -7.14 -0.85
CA LYS A 638 -3.59 -8.21 0.02
C LYS A 638 -4.16 -9.59 -0.28
N GLY A 639 -5.04 -9.74 -1.29
CA GLY A 639 -5.46 -11.06 -1.77
C GLY A 639 -6.94 -11.37 -1.66
N ALA A 640 -7.79 -10.42 -1.24
CA ALA A 640 -9.24 -10.66 -1.25
C ALA A 640 -9.75 -10.98 -2.67
N ILE A 641 -10.73 -11.87 -2.76
CA ILE A 641 -11.49 -12.21 -3.99
C ILE A 641 -12.79 -11.42 -4.15
N GLY A 642 -13.13 -10.64 -3.12
CA GLY A 642 -14.27 -9.73 -3.12
C GLY A 642 -14.31 -8.97 -1.81
N PHE A 643 -14.92 -7.80 -1.84
CA PHE A 643 -15.17 -6.97 -0.68
C PHE A 643 -16.60 -6.44 -0.72
N VAL A 644 -17.34 -6.59 0.37
CA VAL A 644 -18.69 -6.04 0.54
C VAL A 644 -18.69 -5.07 1.71
N GLY A 645 -19.09 -3.84 1.48
CA GLY A 645 -19.13 -2.82 2.53
C GLY A 645 -19.89 -1.57 2.11
N SER A 646 -20.02 -0.62 3.05
CA SER A 646 -20.80 0.60 2.83
C SER A 646 -19.98 1.75 2.23
N VAL A 647 -20.55 2.47 1.28
CA VAL A 647 -19.99 3.71 0.69
C VAL A 647 -20.30 4.97 1.51
N SER A 648 -20.99 4.80 2.64
CA SER A 648 -21.56 5.86 3.48
C SER A 648 -21.56 5.44 4.96
N ILE A 649 -22.08 6.32 5.82
CA ILE A 649 -22.48 5.94 7.17
C ILE A 649 -23.69 5.01 7.08
N THR A 650 -23.51 3.75 7.47
CA THR A 650 -24.59 2.75 7.49
C THR A 650 -25.18 2.62 8.88
N PHE A 651 -26.47 2.31 8.95
CA PHE A 651 -27.16 1.97 10.17
C PHE A 651 -27.58 0.51 10.04
N TRP A 652 -26.92 -0.40 10.76
CA TRP A 652 -27.36 -1.78 10.92
C TRP A 652 -27.65 -2.52 9.60
N SER A 653 -26.68 -3.21 8.99
CA SER A 653 -26.90 -3.81 7.66
C SER A 653 -27.63 -5.18 7.72
N VAL A 654 -28.95 -5.15 7.94
CA VAL A 654 -29.86 -6.32 8.02
C VAL A 654 -30.04 -7.08 6.68
N SER A 655 -29.26 -6.73 5.66
CA SER A 655 -29.26 -7.39 4.35
C SER A 655 -28.10 -8.38 4.19
N LEU A 656 -27.03 -8.22 4.99
CA LEU A 656 -25.82 -9.02 4.84
C LEU A 656 -26.00 -10.46 5.36
N ASP A 657 -26.91 -10.71 6.29
CA ASP A 657 -27.26 -12.08 6.69
C ASP A 657 -27.92 -12.85 5.55
N TRP A 658 -28.83 -12.19 4.80
CA TRP A 658 -29.43 -12.75 3.60
C TRP A 658 -28.41 -12.97 2.49
N PHE A 659 -27.49 -12.04 2.30
CA PHE A 659 -26.36 -12.21 1.37
C PHE A 659 -25.55 -13.47 1.72
N LEU A 660 -25.13 -13.63 2.99
CA LEU A 660 -24.38 -14.81 3.45
C LEU A 660 -25.16 -16.12 3.26
N ARG A 661 -26.45 -16.13 3.60
CA ARG A 661 -27.33 -17.29 3.37
C ARG A 661 -27.48 -17.58 1.88
N ASN A 662 -27.56 -16.56 1.04
CA ASN A 662 -27.67 -16.74 -0.40
C ASN A 662 -26.37 -17.35 -0.95
N ILE A 663 -25.18 -16.88 -0.56
CA ILE A 663 -23.95 -17.49 -1.07
C ILE A 663 -23.69 -18.89 -0.51
N TYR A 664 -24.06 -19.22 0.74
CA TYR A 664 -23.66 -20.49 1.40
C TYR A 664 -24.76 -21.51 1.68
N HIS A 665 -26.05 -21.14 1.61
CA HIS A 665 -27.19 -22.02 1.95
C HIS A 665 -28.13 -22.27 0.77
N LYS A 666 -28.21 -21.36 -0.20
CA LYS A 666 -28.98 -21.56 -1.43
C LYS A 666 -27.98 -21.72 -2.58
N ASP A 667 -28.25 -22.60 -3.53
CA ASP A 667 -27.39 -22.82 -4.73
C ASP A 667 -27.45 -21.58 -5.65
N TYR A 668 -27.04 -20.40 -5.16
CA TYR A 668 -26.87 -19.22 -5.98
C TYR A 668 -25.62 -19.41 -6.84
N PRO A 669 -25.72 -19.12 -8.14
CA PRO A 669 -24.64 -19.40 -9.07
C PRO A 669 -23.47 -18.43 -8.92
N THR A 670 -23.67 -17.22 -8.36
CA THR A 670 -22.64 -16.20 -8.27
C THR A 670 -22.82 -15.30 -7.05
N ILE A 671 -21.74 -14.62 -6.62
CA ILE A 671 -21.78 -13.59 -5.57
C ILE A 671 -22.64 -12.40 -5.96
N GLY A 672 -22.70 -12.04 -7.26
CA GLY A 672 -23.51 -10.94 -7.74
C GLY A 672 -25.00 -11.23 -7.66
N ASP A 673 -25.42 -12.46 -7.98
CA ASP A 673 -26.82 -12.88 -7.83
C ASP A 673 -27.25 -12.90 -6.37
N ALA A 674 -26.40 -13.42 -5.49
CA ALA A 674 -26.66 -13.43 -4.05
C ALA A 674 -26.79 -11.99 -3.50
N PHE A 675 -25.92 -11.07 -3.94
CA PHE A 675 -25.94 -9.68 -3.51
C PHE A 675 -27.19 -8.96 -4.03
N LYS A 676 -27.50 -9.10 -5.32
CA LYS A 676 -28.71 -8.53 -5.96
C LYS A 676 -29.98 -8.96 -5.24
N ASP A 677 -30.15 -10.25 -4.98
CA ASP A 677 -31.35 -10.80 -4.34
C ASP A 677 -31.48 -10.39 -2.87
N SER A 678 -30.36 -10.08 -2.21
CA SER A 678 -30.36 -9.53 -0.84
C SER A 678 -30.56 -8.01 -0.78
N TYR A 679 -30.52 -7.33 -1.92
CA TYR A 679 -30.51 -5.86 -1.97
C TYR A 679 -31.90 -5.28 -1.69
N SER A 680 -31.92 -4.28 -0.81
CA SER A 680 -33.06 -3.48 -0.39
C SER A 680 -32.74 -1.98 -0.49
N VAL A 681 -33.73 -1.22 -0.95
CA VAL A 681 -33.70 0.25 -1.07
C VAL A 681 -33.84 0.98 0.26
N ASP A 682 -34.12 0.25 1.34
CA ASP A 682 -34.21 0.84 2.67
C ASP A 682 -32.81 1.25 3.17
N ILE A 683 -32.72 2.52 3.57
CA ILE A 683 -31.53 3.20 4.09
C ILE A 683 -30.99 2.49 5.33
N ASP A 684 -31.87 1.83 6.09
CA ASP A 684 -31.52 1.07 7.29
C ASP A 684 -31.16 -0.39 6.96
N THR A 685 -30.96 -0.76 5.68
CA THR A 685 -30.69 -2.17 5.26
C THR A 685 -29.49 -2.35 4.33
N SER A 686 -29.50 -1.78 3.11
CA SER A 686 -28.46 -2.03 2.09
C SER A 686 -28.25 -0.93 1.04
N ALA A 687 -29.04 0.15 1.03
CA ALA A 687 -28.96 1.16 -0.04
C ALA A 687 -27.58 1.85 -0.18
N MET A 688 -26.69 1.65 0.80
CA MET A 688 -25.33 2.18 0.85
C MET A 688 -24.26 1.10 0.67
N THR A 689 -24.64 -0.17 0.70
CA THR A 689 -23.72 -1.30 0.58
C THR A 689 -23.46 -1.59 -0.89
N THR A 690 -22.22 -1.90 -1.22
CA THR A 690 -21.82 -2.23 -2.59
C THR A 690 -20.92 -3.46 -2.61
N LEU A 691 -20.88 -4.12 -3.76
CA LEU A 691 -19.99 -5.24 -4.05
C LEU A 691 -18.78 -4.75 -4.86
N ILE A 692 -17.61 -4.79 -4.25
CA ILE A 692 -16.32 -4.68 -4.95
C ILE A 692 -15.86 -6.09 -5.29
N GLY A 693 -15.99 -6.45 -6.56
CA GLY A 693 -15.56 -7.72 -7.11
C GLY A 693 -16.27 -8.04 -8.42
N ASP A 694 -15.89 -9.17 -9.01
CA ASP A 694 -16.54 -9.73 -10.19
C ASP A 694 -17.91 -10.31 -9.80
N PRO A 695 -19.03 -9.72 -10.26
CA PRO A 695 -20.38 -10.21 -9.92
C PRO A 695 -20.68 -11.59 -10.50
N THR A 696 -19.91 -12.05 -11.49
CA THR A 696 -20.07 -13.37 -12.12
C THR A 696 -19.30 -14.48 -11.41
N PHE A 697 -18.57 -14.14 -10.34
CA PHE A 697 -17.75 -15.10 -9.62
C PHE A 697 -18.60 -16.05 -8.78
N ASP A 698 -18.33 -17.34 -8.94
CA ASP A 698 -18.97 -18.42 -8.19
C ASP A 698 -18.08 -18.80 -6.99
N LEU A 699 -18.59 -18.58 -5.77
CA LEU A 699 -17.92 -19.03 -4.55
C LEU A 699 -18.30 -20.47 -4.17
N ASN A 700 -19.40 -20.99 -4.71
CA ASN A 700 -19.97 -22.29 -4.39
C ASN A 700 -19.21 -23.42 -5.10
N THR A 701 -17.95 -23.58 -4.73
CA THR A 701 -17.36 -24.90 -4.90
C THR A 701 -17.95 -25.77 -3.81
N LYS A 702 -18.99 -26.53 -4.17
CA LYS A 702 -19.37 -27.77 -3.46
C LYS A 702 -18.09 -28.36 -2.89
N SER A 703 -18.00 -28.43 -1.56
CA SER A 703 -16.80 -28.85 -0.83
C SER A 703 -16.09 -29.95 -1.61
N PRO A 704 -14.76 -29.92 -1.77
CA PRO A 704 -14.05 -30.82 -2.68
C PRO A 704 -14.50 -32.25 -2.42
N LYS A 705 -15.28 -32.82 -3.35
CA LYS A 705 -15.17 -34.25 -3.61
C LYS A 705 -13.73 -34.39 -4.05
N CYS A 706 -12.93 -35.06 -3.21
CA CYS A 706 -11.50 -35.23 -3.36
C CYS A 706 -11.11 -35.25 -4.85
N PHE A 707 -10.32 -34.26 -5.28
CA PHE A 707 -9.76 -34.27 -6.62
C PHE A 707 -8.74 -35.40 -6.66
N ASP A 708 -8.98 -36.34 -7.57
CA ASP A 708 -8.11 -37.44 -7.91
C ASP A 708 -6.92 -36.86 -8.70
N ILE A 709 -5.88 -36.45 -7.99
CA ILE A 709 -4.57 -36.18 -8.58
C ILE A 709 -3.73 -37.42 -8.28
N GLY A 710 -3.44 -38.18 -9.34
CA GLY A 710 -2.68 -39.41 -9.26
C GLY A 710 -1.43 -39.28 -8.39
N ASP A 711 -1.26 -40.30 -7.56
CA ASP A 711 -0.03 -40.67 -6.86
C ASP A 711 0.72 -39.51 -6.19
N PHE A 712 0.27 -39.04 -5.01
CA PHE A 712 1.09 -38.69 -3.82
C PHE A 712 0.23 -37.90 -2.80
N CYS A 713 -0.30 -38.58 -1.78
CA CYS A 713 -0.91 -37.91 -0.62
C CYS A 713 0.18 -37.54 0.40
N TRP A 714 0.37 -36.25 0.66
CA TRP A 714 1.04 -35.77 1.86
C TRP A 714 0.10 -35.91 3.06
N VAL A 715 0.55 -36.66 4.07
CA VAL A 715 -0.10 -36.71 5.37
C VAL A 715 0.28 -35.43 6.11
N ASN A 716 -0.65 -34.48 6.20
CA ASN A 716 -0.91 -33.71 7.42
C ASN A 716 -2.26 -32.97 7.31
N ASP A 717 -3.13 -33.35 8.23
CA ASP A 717 -4.33 -32.69 8.76
C ASP A 717 -5.59 -32.54 7.88
N ASN A 718 -6.55 -33.41 8.22
CA ASN A 718 -8.01 -33.18 8.26
C ASN A 718 -8.89 -33.31 6.99
N CYS A 719 -8.52 -34.15 6.02
CA CYS A 719 -9.50 -34.69 5.06
C CYS A 719 -9.95 -36.10 5.45
N CYS A 720 -10.84 -36.26 6.43
CA CYS A 720 -11.65 -37.47 6.61
C CYS A 720 -12.85 -37.21 7.55
N HIS A 721 -13.97 -36.71 7.01
CA HIS A 721 -15.26 -36.83 7.68
C HIS A 721 -15.89 -38.21 7.37
N ARG A 722 -16.40 -38.82 8.43
CA ARG A 722 -16.71 -40.24 8.67
C ARG A 722 -17.84 -40.89 7.84
N GLN A 723 -18.16 -40.43 6.63
CA GLN A 723 -19.35 -40.90 5.88
C GLN A 723 -19.12 -41.53 4.49
N GLN A 724 -17.87 -41.81 4.07
CA GLN A 724 -17.60 -42.49 2.79
C GLN A 724 -16.63 -43.68 2.85
N CYS A 725 -16.50 -44.34 4.01
CA CYS A 725 -15.75 -45.60 4.13
C CYS A 725 -16.64 -46.85 4.09
N GLU A 726 -17.69 -46.85 3.27
CA GLU A 726 -18.33 -48.08 2.83
C GLU A 726 -17.99 -48.28 1.35
N LEU A 727 -16.94 -49.06 1.11
CA LEU A 727 -16.43 -49.64 -0.15
C LEU A 727 -14.95 -49.31 -0.34
N PHE A 728 -14.14 -50.38 -0.40
CA PHE A 728 -12.69 -50.46 -0.52
C PHE A 728 -11.87 -50.59 0.78
N THR A 729 -11.36 -51.81 0.94
CA THR A 729 -10.45 -52.31 1.96
C THR A 729 -9.10 -51.58 1.93
N CYS A 730 -8.80 -50.79 2.96
CA CYS A 730 -7.44 -50.32 3.25
C CYS A 730 -6.92 -51.02 4.51
N ASN A 731 -5.90 -51.86 4.35
CA ASN A 731 -5.46 -52.87 5.32
C ASN A 731 -4.39 -52.40 6.33
N TYR A 732 -4.29 -51.09 6.62
CA TYR A 732 -3.17 -50.56 7.41
C TYR A 732 -3.49 -49.58 8.56
N CYS A 733 -4.75 -49.54 9.04
CA CYS A 733 -5.11 -48.83 10.29
C CYS A 733 -5.42 -49.82 11.44
N LYS A 734 -4.49 -50.74 11.73
CA LYS A 734 -4.53 -51.56 12.95
C LYS A 734 -3.26 -51.29 13.75
N GLU A 735 -3.31 -50.24 14.56
CA GLU A 735 -2.58 -50.06 15.82
C GLU A 735 -2.69 -48.59 16.24
N PHE A 736 -3.81 -48.21 16.89
CA PHE A 736 -3.92 -47.14 17.90
C PHE A 736 -5.40 -46.91 18.26
N GLU A 737 -6.03 -47.91 18.88
CA GLU A 737 -7.28 -47.70 19.63
C GLU A 737 -7.17 -48.43 20.97
N LYS A 738 -7.07 -47.68 22.06
CA LYS A 738 -7.31 -48.18 23.43
C LYS A 738 -8.42 -47.35 24.07
N GLY A 739 -9.66 -47.80 23.91
CA GLY A 739 -10.81 -47.42 24.75
C GLY A 739 -11.36 -48.69 25.40
N CYS A 740 -11.84 -48.60 26.65
CA CYS A 740 -12.38 -49.74 27.39
C CYS A 740 -13.76 -50.15 26.86
N PHE A 741 -13.97 -51.45 26.60
CA PHE A 741 -15.22 -51.97 26.03
C PHE A 741 -16.00 -52.90 26.98
N TRP A 742 -15.49 -53.18 28.19
CA TRP A 742 -16.11 -54.09 29.16
C TRP A 742 -15.97 -53.55 30.61
N ASP A 743 -16.97 -53.80 31.47
CA ASP A 743 -17.02 -53.31 32.88
C ASP A 743 -15.88 -53.87 33.77
N THR A 744 -15.15 -54.89 33.32
CA THR A 744 -14.01 -55.47 34.06
C THR A 744 -12.69 -54.70 33.88
N ASP A 745 -12.65 -53.68 33.02
CA ASP A 745 -11.45 -52.89 32.72
C ASP A 745 -11.30 -51.60 33.58
N CYS A 746 -12.31 -51.22 34.38
CA CYS A 746 -12.16 -50.16 35.39
C CYS A 746 -11.84 -50.85 36.75
N CYS A 747 -10.67 -50.58 37.34
CA CYS A 747 -10.38 -51.02 38.71
C CYS A 747 -11.24 -50.24 39.71
N ASP A 748 -11.92 -50.99 40.59
CA ASP A 748 -12.65 -50.59 41.80
C ASP A 748 -13.77 -49.52 41.63
N ASP A 749 -15.02 -50.02 41.56
CA ASP A 749 -16.31 -49.35 41.78
C ASP A 749 -16.76 -48.19 40.86
N LEU A 750 -16.40 -48.17 39.56
CA LEU A 750 -16.96 -47.20 38.59
C LEU A 750 -17.58 -47.87 37.34
N PRO A 751 -18.84 -47.56 36.95
CA PRO A 751 -19.46 -48.11 35.74
C PRO A 751 -19.04 -47.37 34.47
N CYS A 752 -18.90 -48.11 33.35
CA CYS A 752 -18.41 -47.60 32.08
C CYS A 752 -19.53 -46.92 31.26
N LYS A 753 -19.40 -45.63 30.94
CA LYS A 753 -20.25 -44.93 29.96
C LYS A 753 -19.44 -43.97 29.08
N VAL A 754 -19.63 -44.11 27.76
CA VAL A 754 -19.02 -43.29 26.70
C VAL A 754 -17.48 -43.23 26.78
N ALA A 755 -16.85 -44.40 26.76
CA ALA A 755 -15.41 -44.59 26.56
C ALA A 755 -14.45 -43.90 27.58
N THR A 756 -14.94 -43.46 28.76
CA THR A 756 -14.11 -42.92 29.86
C THR A 756 -14.67 -43.33 31.24
N CYS A 757 -13.82 -43.69 32.22
CA CYS A 757 -14.25 -43.93 33.62
C CYS A 757 -14.23 -42.58 34.42
N GLY A 758 -15.33 -42.15 35.06
CA GLY A 758 -15.37 -41.04 36.06
C GLY A 758 -16.65 -40.19 36.17
N TYR A 759 -16.89 -39.54 37.33
CA TYR A 759 -17.98 -38.57 37.60
C TYR A 759 -17.73 -37.18 36.96
N GLN A 760 -18.78 -36.44 36.63
CA GLN A 760 -18.66 -35.11 36.02
C GLN A 760 -18.36 -33.98 37.03
N ARG A 761 -17.55 -33.00 36.60
CA ARG A 761 -17.15 -31.83 37.39
C ARG A 761 -18.10 -30.65 37.16
N LYS A 762 -18.02 -29.64 38.03
CA LYS A 762 -18.82 -28.41 37.95
C LYS A 762 -18.68 -27.74 36.57
N GLY A 763 -19.81 -27.42 35.93
CA GLY A 763 -19.88 -26.84 34.58
C GLY A 763 -19.88 -27.83 33.42
N GLN A 764 -19.96 -29.14 33.69
CA GLN A 764 -20.14 -30.16 32.65
C GLN A 764 -21.61 -30.58 32.51
N ASN A 765 -22.00 -30.94 31.29
CA ASN A 765 -23.37 -31.28 30.91
C ASN A 765 -23.84 -32.61 31.53
N CYS A 766 -24.88 -32.53 32.35
CA CYS A 766 -25.47 -33.66 33.07
C CYS A 766 -26.93 -33.89 32.66
N TRP A 767 -27.46 -35.07 32.94
CA TRP A 767 -28.87 -35.41 32.65
C TRP A 767 -29.64 -35.73 33.94
N PHE A 768 -28.97 -36.31 34.93
CA PHE A 768 -29.49 -36.62 36.26
C PHE A 768 -28.52 -36.16 37.36
N ASN A 769 -29.03 -35.94 38.57
CA ASN A 769 -28.20 -35.51 39.70
C ASN A 769 -27.10 -36.51 40.07
N GLU A 770 -27.30 -37.79 39.74
CA GLU A 770 -26.37 -38.89 39.98
C GLU A 770 -25.13 -38.84 39.05
N ASP A 771 -25.17 -38.05 37.98
CA ASP A 771 -24.08 -37.88 37.01
C ASP A 771 -22.97 -36.92 37.53
N CYS A 772 -23.25 -36.16 38.59
CA CYS A 772 -22.40 -35.11 39.14
C CYS A 772 -21.60 -35.56 40.38
N ASN A 773 -20.42 -34.97 40.60
CA ASN A 773 -19.64 -35.17 41.82
C ASN A 773 -20.45 -34.86 43.11
N PRO A 774 -20.23 -35.59 44.22
CA PRO A 774 -20.89 -35.32 45.50
C PRO A 774 -20.75 -33.86 45.94
N GLY A 775 -21.88 -33.17 46.16
CA GLY A 775 -21.93 -31.74 46.49
C GLY A 775 -22.36 -30.82 45.36
N LEU A 776 -22.54 -31.36 44.15
CA LEU A 776 -23.12 -30.68 42.99
C LEU A 776 -24.51 -31.26 42.68
N ARG A 777 -25.36 -30.49 42.01
CA ARG A 777 -26.63 -30.97 41.43
C ARG A 777 -26.69 -30.63 39.95
N CYS A 778 -27.40 -31.45 39.20
CA CYS A 778 -27.69 -31.19 37.80
C CYS A 778 -28.78 -30.12 37.70
N ASP A 779 -28.44 -28.93 37.17
CA ASP A 779 -29.33 -27.76 37.20
C ASP A 779 -29.36 -27.04 35.84
N GLY A 780 -30.54 -27.03 35.22
CA GLY A 780 -30.82 -26.51 33.88
C GLY A 780 -31.97 -27.29 33.21
N PHE A 781 -32.43 -26.86 32.03
CA PHE A 781 -33.58 -27.48 31.36
C PHE A 781 -33.11 -28.32 30.16
N MET A 782 -33.26 -29.65 30.25
CA MET A 782 -32.84 -30.64 29.24
C MET A 782 -31.37 -30.45 28.79
N PHE A 783 -31.06 -30.42 27.48
CA PHE A 783 -29.70 -30.48 26.89
C PHE A 783 -28.69 -29.40 27.35
N TRP A 784 -29.08 -28.50 28.25
CA TRP A 784 -28.29 -27.43 28.87
C TRP A 784 -28.21 -27.55 30.40
N ALA A 785 -28.55 -28.71 30.95
CA ALA A 785 -28.37 -28.99 32.36
C ALA A 785 -26.90 -29.29 32.65
N GLU A 786 -26.34 -28.61 33.65
CA GLU A 786 -24.93 -28.74 34.02
C GLU A 786 -24.79 -28.98 35.53
N CYS A 787 -23.72 -29.64 35.93
CA CYS A 787 -23.41 -29.85 37.35
C CYS A 787 -23.06 -28.49 38.00
N LYS A 788 -23.92 -27.99 38.90
CA LYS A 788 -23.77 -26.71 39.59
C LYS A 788 -23.77 -26.88 41.11
N ASP A 789 -23.22 -25.91 41.82
CA ASP A 789 -23.26 -25.90 43.28
C ASP A 789 -24.73 -25.79 43.74
N CYS A 790 -25.09 -26.53 44.78
CA CYS A 790 -26.36 -26.32 45.45
C CYS A 790 -26.43 -24.92 46.07
N ARG A 791 -26.98 -23.93 45.36
CA ARG A 791 -27.38 -22.64 45.95
C ARG A 791 -28.84 -22.32 45.63
N ILE A 792 -29.61 -22.26 46.71
CA ILE A 792 -31.01 -21.87 46.81
C ILE A 792 -31.07 -20.33 46.69
N TYR A 793 -31.91 -19.79 45.80
CA TYR A 793 -32.16 -18.33 45.69
C TYR A 793 -33.65 -18.01 45.91
N GLY A 794 -33.93 -17.17 46.94
CA GLY A 794 -35.10 -16.27 47.14
C GLY A 794 -36.47 -16.92 47.43
N GLU A 795 -37.25 -16.61 48.46
CA GLU A 795 -37.43 -15.43 49.35
C GLU A 795 -37.99 -15.87 50.75
N PRO A 796 -38.49 -14.97 51.64
CA PRO A 796 -37.78 -14.21 52.68
C PRO A 796 -38.04 -14.78 54.10
N CYS A 797 -37.10 -14.61 55.04
CA CYS A 797 -37.36 -14.83 56.47
C CYS A 797 -37.51 -13.49 57.19
N THR A 798 -38.76 -13.14 57.51
CA THR A 798 -39.12 -12.10 58.46
C THR A 798 -39.11 -12.66 59.88
N TRP A 799 -38.41 -11.95 60.77
CA TRP A 799 -38.57 -11.91 62.23
C TRP A 799 -38.49 -13.24 63.01
N ASP A 800 -37.38 -13.36 63.74
CA ASP A 800 -37.29 -13.84 65.12
C ASP A 800 -37.86 -15.23 65.44
N THR A 801 -37.00 -16.27 65.41
CA THR A 801 -36.68 -17.20 66.51
C THR A 801 -35.98 -18.45 65.98
N ASP A 802 -34.65 -18.40 65.98
CA ASP A 802 -33.76 -19.49 66.44
C ASP A 802 -32.31 -18.98 66.25
N CYS A 803 -31.98 -17.97 67.06
CA CYS A 803 -30.61 -17.49 67.21
C CYS A 803 -30.07 -17.92 68.58
N CYS A 804 -28.96 -18.64 68.48
CA CYS A 804 -27.90 -18.82 69.48
C CYS A 804 -28.10 -19.92 70.54
N GLY A 805 -27.36 -21.01 70.34
CA GLY A 805 -26.76 -21.78 71.42
C GLY A 805 -25.26 -21.46 71.48
N ASP A 806 -24.93 -20.60 72.44
CA ASP A 806 -23.65 -20.23 73.07
C ASP A 806 -22.39 -21.09 72.81
N GLU A 807 -21.33 -20.49 72.24
CA GLU A 807 -20.07 -20.11 72.94
C GLU A 807 -19.05 -19.50 71.95
N GLU A 808 -18.61 -18.28 72.28
CA GLU A 808 -17.44 -17.53 71.78
C GLU A 808 -17.26 -17.27 70.27
N CYS A 809 -17.81 -16.10 69.90
CA CYS A 809 -17.21 -15.18 68.95
C CYS A 809 -15.74 -14.89 69.36
N LYS A 810 -14.76 -15.33 68.56
CA LYS A 810 -13.44 -14.70 68.53
C LYS A 810 -13.37 -13.71 67.39
N MET A 811 -13.45 -12.44 67.77
CA MET A 811 -13.01 -11.29 66.99
C MET A 811 -11.56 -11.49 66.54
N SER A 812 -11.35 -11.84 65.27
CA SER A 812 -10.14 -11.52 64.51
C SER A 812 -10.33 -11.94 63.06
N THR A 813 -10.00 -11.03 62.14
CA THR A 813 -10.03 -11.13 60.67
C THR A 813 -11.37 -10.84 59.97
N CYS A 814 -11.91 -9.63 60.18
CA CYS A 814 -12.55 -8.93 59.07
C CYS A 814 -11.43 -8.38 58.18
N GLY A 815 -11.21 -9.01 57.02
CA GLY A 815 -10.44 -8.40 55.95
C GLY A 815 -11.31 -7.38 55.21
N LEU A 816 -10.74 -6.22 54.87
CA LEU A 816 -11.39 -5.17 54.10
C LEU A 816 -11.90 -5.72 52.75
N GLN A 817 -13.11 -5.33 52.33
CA GLN A 817 -13.79 -5.86 51.14
C GLN A 817 -13.56 -4.98 49.89
N ARG A 818 -13.55 -5.58 48.70
CA ARG A 818 -13.17 -4.95 47.41
C ARG A 818 -14.39 -4.38 46.66
N ARG A 819 -14.14 -3.68 45.55
CA ARG A 819 -15.16 -3.04 44.70
C ARG A 819 -16.26 -4.05 44.28
N TYR A 820 -17.52 -3.67 44.47
CA TYR A 820 -18.76 -4.45 44.29
C TYR A 820 -19.11 -5.49 45.36
N ASP A 821 -18.35 -5.57 46.47
CA ASP A 821 -18.76 -6.36 47.63
C ASP A 821 -19.88 -5.69 48.42
N LYS A 822 -20.71 -6.48 49.12
CA LYS A 822 -21.86 -5.97 49.87
C LYS A 822 -21.42 -5.28 51.16
N CYS A 823 -21.89 -4.06 51.38
CA CYS A 823 -21.57 -3.27 52.56
C CYS A 823 -22.84 -2.75 53.25
N ALA A 824 -22.73 -2.44 54.54
CA ALA A 824 -23.77 -1.75 55.29
C ALA A 824 -23.37 -0.30 55.60
N PHE A 825 -22.06 -0.06 55.78
CA PHE A 825 -21.49 1.24 56.11
C PHE A 825 -20.21 1.50 55.30
N ASP A 826 -19.82 2.77 55.13
CA ASP A 826 -18.61 3.15 54.36
C ASP A 826 -17.33 2.51 54.91
N GLU A 827 -17.30 2.21 56.21
CA GLU A 827 -16.17 1.61 56.93
C GLU A 827 -15.93 0.13 56.57
N ASP A 828 -16.88 -0.52 55.88
CA ASP A 828 -16.78 -1.91 55.44
C ASP A 828 -15.94 -2.08 54.14
N CYS A 829 -15.59 -0.98 53.46
CA CYS A 829 -15.00 -0.97 52.12
C CYS A 829 -13.49 -0.64 52.11
N GLU A 830 -12.73 -1.28 51.21
CA GLU A 830 -11.28 -1.07 51.09
C GLU A 830 -10.93 0.21 50.30
N GLY A 831 -10.08 1.07 50.87
CA GLY A 831 -9.56 2.27 50.20
C GLY A 831 -10.53 3.45 50.16
N ASP A 832 -10.64 4.12 49.00
CA ASP A 832 -11.50 5.32 48.80
C ASP A 832 -12.96 4.97 48.42
N LEU A 833 -13.39 3.73 48.61
CA LEU A 833 -14.72 3.23 48.23
C LEU A 833 -15.78 3.60 49.30
N LYS A 834 -16.99 3.95 48.87
CA LYS A 834 -18.14 4.24 49.75
C LYS A 834 -19.26 3.22 49.58
N CYS A 835 -20.02 3.01 50.63
CA CYS A 835 -21.13 2.10 50.62
C CYS A 835 -22.37 2.76 50.02
N THR A 836 -22.67 2.42 48.77
CA THR A 836 -23.78 3.04 48.03
C THR A 836 -24.72 1.95 47.54
N ALA A 837 -26.00 2.04 47.94
CA ALA A 837 -27.02 1.04 47.63
C ALA A 837 -26.64 -0.41 48.05
N GLY A 838 -25.88 -0.54 49.15
CA GLY A 838 -25.51 -1.83 49.73
C GLY A 838 -24.29 -2.50 49.10
N ASN A 839 -23.55 -1.82 48.21
CA ASN A 839 -22.28 -2.31 47.65
C ASN A 839 -21.16 -1.26 47.76
N CYS A 840 -19.92 -1.73 47.95
CA CYS A 840 -18.71 -0.90 47.97
C CYS A 840 -18.39 -0.37 46.57
N GLY A 841 -18.57 0.93 46.35
CA GLY A 841 -18.40 1.55 45.04
C GLY A 841 -17.93 2.99 45.09
N CYS A 842 -17.52 3.52 43.94
CA CYS A 842 -17.19 4.92 43.71
C CYS A 842 -17.64 5.28 42.29
N GLN A 843 -17.87 6.55 41.99
CA GLN A 843 -18.31 6.96 40.66
C GLN A 843 -17.16 6.96 39.64
N GLU A 844 -17.43 6.35 38.48
CA GLU A 844 -16.49 6.17 37.38
C GLU A 844 -16.41 7.40 36.46
N ARG A 845 -15.53 7.35 35.46
CA ARG A 845 -15.28 8.49 34.56
C ARG A 845 -16.56 8.88 33.84
N ASN A 846 -16.88 10.18 33.83
CA ASN A 846 -18.07 10.83 33.29
C ASN A 846 -19.38 10.60 34.08
N SER A 847 -19.36 9.90 35.22
CA SER A 847 -20.51 9.80 36.12
C SER A 847 -20.75 11.10 36.91
N PHE A 848 -21.99 11.36 37.31
CA PHE A 848 -22.43 12.64 37.87
C PHE A 848 -22.15 12.78 39.38
N CYS A 849 -21.33 13.76 39.76
CA CYS A 849 -20.76 13.88 41.10
C CYS A 849 -21.14 15.19 41.78
N TRP A 850 -21.11 15.21 43.11
CA TRP A 850 -21.39 16.39 43.93
C TRP A 850 -20.13 16.91 44.64
N SER A 851 -19.18 16.02 44.90
CA SER A 851 -17.90 16.31 45.52
C SER A 851 -16.80 15.39 44.98
N ASN A 852 -15.53 15.78 45.17
CA ASN A 852 -14.39 14.93 44.82
C ASN A 852 -14.38 13.58 45.56
N SER A 853 -15.08 13.48 46.69
CA SER A 853 -15.17 12.25 47.48
C SER A 853 -16.17 11.23 46.93
N ASP A 854 -16.89 11.58 45.85
CA ASP A 854 -17.84 10.66 45.18
C ASP A 854 -17.15 9.87 44.05
N CYS A 855 -16.00 10.34 43.57
CA CYS A 855 -15.29 9.78 42.42
C CYS A 855 -14.21 8.76 42.82
N CYS A 856 -13.98 7.75 41.99
CA CYS A 856 -12.92 6.77 42.22
C CYS A 856 -11.51 7.39 42.26
N SER A 857 -10.59 6.75 43.00
CA SER A 857 -9.20 7.21 43.10
C SER A 857 -8.57 7.36 41.71
N GLY A 858 -7.98 8.54 41.45
CA GLY A 858 -7.52 8.95 40.11
C GLY A 858 -8.49 9.86 39.33
N LEU A 859 -9.69 10.12 39.85
CA LEU A 859 -10.71 11.02 39.27
C LEU A 859 -11.04 12.20 40.21
N GLU A 860 -11.40 13.36 39.66
CA GLU A 860 -11.91 14.53 40.39
C GLU A 860 -13.25 15.00 39.81
N CYS A 861 -14.12 15.53 40.66
CA CYS A 861 -15.42 16.03 40.28
C CYS A 861 -15.28 17.41 39.60
N LYS A 862 -15.61 17.51 38.30
CA LYS A 862 -15.45 18.73 37.49
C LYS A 862 -16.74 19.10 36.76
N GLY A 863 -17.18 20.34 36.95
CA GLY A 863 -18.30 20.99 36.25
C GLY A 863 -18.94 22.07 37.12
N PHE A 864 -19.87 22.86 36.58
CA PHE A 864 -20.48 23.97 37.29
C PHE A 864 -21.89 23.58 37.79
N LEU A 865 -22.07 23.39 39.11
CA LEU A 865 -23.37 23.01 39.70
C LEU A 865 -23.90 21.68 39.13
N TRP A 866 -25.19 21.59 38.79
CA TRP A 866 -25.96 20.40 38.39
C TRP A 866 -25.53 19.75 37.05
N TRP A 867 -24.25 19.75 36.71
CA TRP A 867 -23.68 18.98 35.58
C TRP A 867 -22.24 18.52 35.85
N ALA A 868 -21.78 18.56 37.11
CA ALA A 868 -20.46 18.08 37.48
C ALA A 868 -20.33 16.57 37.29
N THR A 869 -19.24 16.14 36.66
CA THR A 869 -18.95 14.71 36.42
C THR A 869 -17.54 14.34 36.84
N CYS A 870 -17.31 13.08 37.21
CA CYS A 870 -16.01 12.56 37.59
C CYS A 870 -15.10 12.53 36.36
N LYS A 871 -14.09 13.39 36.32
CA LYS A 871 -13.09 13.44 35.26
C LYS A 871 -11.78 12.90 35.78
N ILE A 872 -10.91 12.39 34.90
CA ILE A 872 -9.56 11.98 35.30
C ILE A 872 -8.87 13.17 35.98
N LYS A 873 -8.33 12.97 37.18
CA LYS A 873 -7.44 13.94 37.83
C LYS A 873 -6.35 14.24 36.81
N PRO A 874 -6.34 15.44 36.21
CA PRO A 874 -5.25 15.75 35.31
C PRO A 874 -3.98 15.62 36.16
N LYS A 875 -3.00 14.82 35.70
CA LYS A 875 -1.61 15.05 36.11
C LYS A 875 -1.41 16.56 36.03
N PRO A 876 -0.81 17.20 37.06
CA PRO A 876 -0.75 18.65 37.14
C PRO A 876 -0.37 19.18 35.77
N LYS A 877 -1.34 19.81 35.10
CA LYS A 877 -1.09 20.49 33.85
C LYS A 877 -0.23 21.67 34.26
N SER A 878 1.08 21.48 34.24
CA SER A 878 1.98 22.59 34.02
C SER A 878 1.49 23.22 32.73
N GLY A 879 0.84 24.38 32.87
CA GLY A 879 0.53 25.23 31.74
C GLY A 879 1.81 25.40 30.96
N GLY A 880 1.79 24.91 29.72
CA GLY A 880 2.92 24.93 28.83
C GLY A 880 2.43 25.31 27.44
N GLY A 881 1.99 26.57 27.30
CA GLY A 881 2.27 27.24 26.03
C GLY A 881 3.79 27.24 25.89
N GLY A 882 4.32 26.56 24.88
CA GLY A 882 5.76 26.43 24.71
C GLY A 882 6.07 26.07 23.27
N GLY A 883 6.59 27.04 22.51
CA GLY A 883 7.15 26.78 21.19
C GLY A 883 8.23 25.70 21.28
N GLY A 884 8.11 24.66 20.45
CA GLY A 884 9.03 23.53 20.39
C GLY A 884 10.45 24.02 20.07
N GLY A 885 11.37 23.75 21.00
CA GLY A 885 12.82 23.88 20.82
C GLY A 885 13.48 22.51 20.87
N SER A 886 14.63 22.37 20.19
CA SER A 886 15.46 21.15 20.23
C SER A 886 16.24 21.10 21.53
N CYS A 887 15.89 20.20 22.47
CA CYS A 887 16.59 20.10 23.75
C CYS A 887 16.79 18.65 24.20
N PHE A 888 17.85 18.41 24.96
CA PHE A 888 18.08 17.22 25.77
C PHE A 888 17.76 17.50 27.25
N SER A 889 17.53 16.45 28.04
CA SER A 889 17.40 16.60 29.49
C SER A 889 18.78 16.83 30.13
N GLY A 890 18.81 17.47 31.30
CA GLY A 890 20.06 17.74 32.02
C GLY A 890 20.81 16.47 32.48
N ASP A 891 20.12 15.33 32.57
CA ASP A 891 20.66 14.06 33.06
C ASP A 891 21.41 13.26 31.99
N MET A 892 21.26 13.61 30.71
CA MET A 892 21.97 12.96 29.62
C MET A 892 23.46 13.30 29.63
N ASN A 893 24.32 12.39 29.18
CA ASN A 893 25.77 12.59 29.18
C ASN A 893 26.32 12.87 27.78
N VAL A 894 27.37 13.67 27.71
CA VAL A 894 28.21 13.87 26.53
C VAL A 894 29.64 13.43 26.84
N LEU A 895 30.36 12.94 25.83
CA LEU A 895 31.76 12.54 25.96
C LEU A 895 32.68 13.70 25.56
N LEU A 896 33.60 14.08 26.44
CA LEU A 896 34.60 15.13 26.19
C LEU A 896 35.89 14.57 25.57
N GLU A 897 36.68 15.42 24.92
CA GLU A 897 37.98 15.08 24.29
C GLU A 897 38.97 14.42 25.26
N ASN A 898 38.86 14.70 26.56
CA ASN A 898 39.70 14.08 27.60
C ASN A 898 39.17 12.72 28.12
N GLY A 899 38.14 12.16 27.49
CA GLY A 899 37.52 10.88 27.86
C GLY A 899 36.54 10.94 29.03
N ILE A 900 36.29 12.12 29.61
CA ILE A 900 35.34 12.30 30.71
C ILE A 900 33.92 12.37 30.16
N GLN A 901 33.00 11.56 30.71
CA GLN A 901 31.57 11.77 30.51
C GLN A 901 31.06 12.88 31.43
N LYS A 902 30.32 13.82 30.85
CA LYS A 902 29.80 14.98 31.57
C LYS A 902 28.29 15.09 31.33
N LYS A 903 27.54 15.43 32.38
CA LYS A 903 26.11 15.71 32.28
C LYS A 903 25.85 16.92 31.40
N MET A 904 24.75 16.90 30.67
CA MET A 904 24.32 17.98 29.79
C MET A 904 24.09 19.28 30.57
N SER A 905 23.63 19.20 31.82
CA SER A 905 23.48 20.36 32.72
C SER A 905 24.80 21.03 33.12
N ASP A 906 25.90 20.28 33.09
CA ASP A 906 27.22 20.73 33.56
C ASP A 906 28.15 21.12 32.40
N LEU A 907 27.70 20.93 31.16
CA LEU A 907 28.41 21.23 29.92
C LEU A 907 28.60 22.74 29.75
N LYS A 908 29.82 23.16 29.42
CA LYS A 908 30.17 24.58 29.26
C LYS A 908 30.54 24.92 27.82
N ILE A 909 30.29 26.18 27.45
CA ILE A 909 30.79 26.77 26.20
C ILE A 909 32.33 26.70 26.22
N GLY A 910 32.93 26.32 25.10
CA GLY A 910 34.37 26.10 24.93
C GLY A 910 34.82 24.65 25.14
N GLU A 911 33.98 23.78 25.72
CA GLU A 911 34.30 22.36 25.87
C GLU A 911 34.09 21.61 24.56
N LYS A 912 34.99 20.68 24.24
CA LYS A 912 34.86 19.85 23.03
C LYS A 912 34.15 18.55 23.33
N VAL A 913 33.07 18.29 22.60
CA VAL A 913 32.22 17.10 22.73
C VAL A 913 32.33 16.22 21.49
N LEU A 914 32.06 14.93 21.64
CA LEU A 914 32.02 13.99 20.53
C LEU A 914 30.86 14.31 19.56
N THR A 915 31.19 14.44 18.29
CA THR A 915 30.26 14.64 17.17
C THR A 915 30.55 13.63 16.05
N PHE A 916 29.74 13.68 15.00
CA PHE A 916 29.77 12.74 13.88
C PHE A 916 29.66 13.46 12.53
N ASN A 917 30.47 13.02 11.57
CA ASN A 917 30.46 13.49 10.19
C ASN A 917 29.63 12.57 9.29
N PRO A 918 28.97 13.09 8.23
CA PRO A 918 28.15 12.29 7.32
C PRO A 918 28.87 11.10 6.65
N ASP A 919 30.20 11.09 6.63
CA ASP A 919 31.04 10.05 6.05
C ASP A 919 31.28 8.82 6.95
N GLY A 920 30.77 8.83 8.18
CA GLY A 920 30.99 7.72 9.12
C GLY A 920 31.98 8.06 10.25
N SER A 921 32.75 9.14 10.13
CA SER A 921 33.82 9.49 11.07
C SER A 921 33.31 10.24 12.31
N THR A 922 34.02 10.10 13.44
CA THR A 922 33.77 10.86 14.67
C THR A 922 34.85 11.92 14.86
N GLU A 923 34.48 13.06 15.45
CA GLU A 923 35.40 14.14 15.79
C GLU A 923 35.00 14.81 17.11
N TYR A 924 35.96 15.49 17.77
CA TYR A 924 35.67 16.28 18.97
C TYR A 924 35.60 17.76 18.61
N VAL A 925 34.44 18.37 18.80
CA VAL A 925 34.20 19.76 18.40
C VAL A 925 33.72 20.62 19.55
N GLU A 926 34.20 21.86 19.55
CA GLU A 926 33.86 22.89 20.54
C GLU A 926 32.37 23.21 20.53
N VAL A 927 31.77 23.21 21.72
CA VAL A 927 30.45 23.80 21.98
C VAL A 927 30.62 25.32 22.02
N TYR A 928 30.11 26.02 21.02
CA TYR A 928 30.33 27.47 20.90
C TYR A 928 29.18 28.31 21.46
N ALA A 929 28.00 27.70 21.65
CA ALA A 929 26.82 28.34 22.20
C ALA A 929 25.83 27.28 22.70
N PHE A 930 24.76 27.71 23.36
CA PHE A 930 23.54 26.94 23.52
C PHE A 930 22.42 27.64 22.75
N LEU A 931 21.71 26.92 21.88
CA LEU A 931 20.58 27.43 21.09
C LEU A 931 19.33 27.65 21.96
N ASP A 932 19.17 26.80 22.98
CA ASP A 932 18.23 26.99 24.10
C ASP A 932 18.96 26.55 25.38
N HIS A 933 19.02 27.44 26.37
CA HIS A 933 19.57 27.15 27.69
C HIS A 933 18.63 27.66 28.77
N ALA A 934 17.77 26.77 29.26
CA ALA A 934 16.71 27.11 30.20
C ALA A 934 16.71 26.13 31.39
N PRO A 935 17.64 26.28 32.35
CA PRO A 935 17.86 25.31 33.44
C PRO A 935 16.68 25.17 34.40
N ASN A 936 15.80 26.18 34.46
CA ASN A 936 14.62 26.19 35.33
C ASN A 936 13.29 25.91 34.59
N LYS A 937 13.33 25.62 33.29
CA LYS A 937 12.14 25.41 32.46
C LYS A 937 11.62 23.98 32.61
N ILE A 938 10.35 23.83 32.93
CA ILE A 938 9.68 22.52 32.97
C ILE A 938 9.24 22.17 31.54
N ILE A 939 9.70 21.04 31.01
CA ILE A 939 9.44 20.61 29.64
C ILE A 939 9.18 19.10 29.57
N ASN A 940 8.41 18.67 28.57
CA ASN A 940 8.14 17.27 28.29
C ASN A 940 9.23 16.67 27.40
N TYR A 941 9.67 15.48 27.74
CA TYR A 941 10.67 14.67 27.04
C TYR A 941 10.08 13.33 26.64
N LEU A 942 10.57 12.79 25.52
CA LEU A 942 10.49 11.38 25.19
C LEU A 942 11.71 10.67 25.76
N VAL A 943 11.49 9.51 26.37
CA VAL A 943 12.52 8.55 26.78
C VAL A 943 12.47 7.40 25.78
N LEU A 944 13.51 7.29 24.96
CA LEU A 944 13.69 6.19 24.02
C LEU A 944 14.55 5.13 24.71
N GLU A 945 13.92 4.05 25.18
CA GLU A 945 14.64 2.91 25.78
C GLU A 945 15.04 1.94 24.66
N THR A 946 16.33 1.64 24.54
CA THR A 946 16.87 0.75 23.49
C THR A 946 17.63 -0.42 24.07
N ASN A 947 17.94 -1.43 23.23
CA ASN A 947 18.83 -2.53 23.60
C ASN A 947 20.27 -2.09 23.97
N HIS A 948 20.65 -0.84 23.67
CA HIS A 948 21.95 -0.26 24.01
C HIS A 948 21.86 0.93 24.98
N GLY A 949 20.74 1.13 25.68
CA GLY A 949 20.56 2.18 26.69
C GLY A 949 19.45 3.18 26.36
N GLU A 950 19.41 4.30 27.08
CA GLU A 950 18.29 5.26 27.02
C GLU A 950 18.72 6.64 26.52
N LEU A 951 17.82 7.30 25.77
CA LEU A 951 17.99 8.67 25.29
C LEU A 951 16.76 9.53 25.66
N GLU A 952 16.99 10.66 26.33
CA GLU A 952 15.96 11.62 26.73
C GLU A 952 16.06 12.93 25.92
N LEU A 953 15.04 13.22 25.11
CA LEU A 953 15.02 14.36 24.19
C LEU A 953 13.61 14.88 23.92
N THR A 954 13.48 16.14 23.52
CA THR A 954 12.16 16.74 23.21
C THR A 954 11.53 16.07 21.98
N PRO A 955 10.19 16.04 21.84
CA PRO A 955 9.53 15.30 20.77
C PRO A 955 9.93 15.69 19.34
N ASP A 956 10.24 16.98 19.10
CA ASP A 956 10.63 17.52 17.80
C ASP A 956 12.14 17.40 17.50
N HIS A 957 12.93 16.86 18.42
CA HIS A 957 14.39 16.75 18.30
C HIS A 957 14.76 15.70 17.25
N LEU A 958 15.72 16.02 16.37
CA LEU A 958 16.18 15.11 15.31
C LEU A 958 17.24 14.12 15.80
N VAL A 959 17.02 12.84 15.52
CA VAL A 959 17.95 11.73 15.75
C VAL A 959 18.24 10.99 14.46
N PHE A 960 19.41 10.35 14.38
CA PHE A 960 19.81 9.63 13.17
C PHE A 960 19.38 8.17 13.21
N THR A 961 18.74 7.73 12.13
CA THR A 961 18.26 6.36 11.91
C THR A 961 18.75 5.86 10.55
N LYS A 962 18.61 4.56 10.29
CA LYS A 962 19.06 3.89 9.07
C LYS A 962 17.92 3.09 8.45
N LYS A 963 17.64 3.33 7.17
CA LYS A 963 16.66 2.58 6.37
C LYS A 963 17.28 2.22 5.01
N ALA A 964 17.22 0.95 4.64
CA ALA A 964 17.82 0.42 3.40
C ALA A 964 19.31 0.80 3.20
N GLY A 965 20.09 0.83 4.29
CA GLY A 965 21.52 1.15 4.24
C GLY A 965 21.88 2.65 4.28
N VAL A 966 20.89 3.54 4.19
CA VAL A 966 21.10 5.01 4.17
C VAL A 966 20.77 5.62 5.53
N VAL A 967 21.64 6.52 6.02
CA VAL A 967 21.45 7.28 7.27
C VAL A 967 20.66 8.57 6.99
N TYR A 968 19.61 8.83 7.76
CA TYR A 968 18.83 10.06 7.67
C TYR A 968 18.33 10.51 9.06
N GLY A 969 17.93 11.77 9.18
CA GLY A 969 17.38 12.33 10.42
C GLY A 969 15.87 12.07 10.55
N ALA A 970 15.41 11.60 11.70
CA ALA A 970 14.01 11.45 12.04
C ALA A 970 13.69 12.24 13.31
N ARG A 971 12.44 12.73 13.46
CA ARG A 971 12.02 13.32 14.73
C ARG A 971 11.87 12.23 15.78
N ALA A 972 12.18 12.54 17.02
CA ALA A 972 12.00 11.63 18.14
C ALA A 972 10.56 11.11 18.25
N MET A 973 9.56 11.96 18.03
CA MET A 973 8.13 11.59 18.05
C MET A 973 7.70 10.68 16.88
N ASP A 974 8.42 10.70 15.76
CA ASP A 974 8.08 9.86 14.60
C ASP A 974 8.65 8.44 14.73
N LEU A 975 9.44 8.16 15.77
CA LEU A 975 9.98 6.82 16.03
C LEU A 975 8.91 5.92 16.65
N LYS A 976 8.94 4.65 16.24
CA LYS A 976 8.11 3.58 16.79
C LYS A 976 8.98 2.55 17.51
N VAL A 977 8.38 1.78 18.40
CA VAL A 977 9.01 0.57 18.97
C VAL A 977 9.42 -0.35 17.80
N GLY A 978 10.64 -0.89 17.85
CA GLY A 978 11.30 -1.61 16.76
C GLY A 978 12.14 -0.73 15.82
N GLY A 979 12.05 0.61 15.92
CA GLY A 979 12.87 1.54 15.15
C GLY A 979 14.37 1.45 15.49
N ILE A 980 15.23 1.88 14.57
CA ILE A 980 16.69 1.83 14.72
C ILE A 980 17.22 3.23 15.01
N LEU A 981 18.03 3.38 16.05
CA LEU A 981 18.89 4.53 16.32
C LEU A 981 20.35 4.18 16.06
N LEU A 982 21.17 5.19 15.81
CA LEU A 982 22.62 5.00 15.70
C LEU A 982 23.30 5.40 17.01
N LYS A 983 24.20 4.55 17.50
CA LYS A 983 24.96 4.78 18.73
C LYS A 983 26.45 4.51 18.52
N VAL A 984 27.31 5.34 19.10
CA VAL A 984 28.76 5.10 19.18
C VAL A 984 29.06 4.19 20.38
N LEU A 985 29.71 3.05 20.12
CA LEU A 985 30.30 2.15 21.10
C LEU A 985 31.73 1.82 20.66
N ASP A 986 32.72 2.01 21.54
CA ASP A 986 34.14 1.71 21.28
C ASP A 986 34.66 2.25 19.94
N ASP A 987 34.39 3.53 19.65
CA ASP A 987 34.72 4.23 18.39
C ASP A 987 34.09 3.64 17.11
N THR A 988 33.07 2.78 17.25
CA THR A 988 32.29 2.23 16.15
C THR A 988 30.82 2.60 16.26
N ILE A 989 30.15 2.76 15.11
CA ILE A 989 28.72 3.05 15.07
C ILE A 989 27.95 1.74 15.00
N VAL A 990 27.11 1.51 16.01
CA VAL A 990 26.21 0.36 16.11
C VAL A 990 24.76 0.80 15.96
N GLU A 991 23.92 -0.15 15.55
CA GLU A 991 22.47 0.02 15.46
C GLU A 991 21.83 -0.34 16.81
N ALA A 992 20.99 0.55 17.32
CA ALA A 992 20.28 0.41 18.59
C ALA A 992 18.77 0.39 18.38
N THR A 993 18.14 -0.74 18.68
CA THR A 993 16.70 -0.95 18.48
C THR A 993 15.91 -0.38 19.65
N VAL A 994 14.91 0.45 19.33
CA VAL A 994 13.98 1.03 20.31
C VAL A 994 13.06 -0.06 20.85
N LEU A 995 13.12 -0.31 22.15
CA LEU A 995 12.31 -1.30 22.87
C LEU A 995 11.07 -0.67 23.49
N ASN A 996 11.14 0.62 23.86
CA ASN A 996 10.04 1.32 24.52
C ASN A 996 10.16 2.84 24.34
N ILE A 997 9.02 3.53 24.40
CA ILE A 997 8.94 5.00 24.33
C ILE A 997 8.04 5.49 25.46
N LYS A 998 8.56 6.37 26.32
CA LYS A 998 7.79 6.95 27.44
C LYS A 998 7.84 8.48 27.41
N GLU A 999 6.78 9.13 27.87
CA GLU A 999 6.78 10.57 28.12
C GLU A 999 7.07 10.89 29.59
N ILE A 1000 8.04 11.77 29.82
CA ILE A 1000 8.37 12.28 31.15
C ILE A 1000 8.40 13.82 31.14
N THR A 1001 8.16 14.43 32.30
CA THR A 1001 8.30 15.88 32.49
C THR A 1001 9.49 16.13 33.41
N LYS A 1002 10.48 16.90 32.96
CA LYS A 1002 11.67 17.26 33.75
C LYS A 1002 11.92 18.77 33.74
N THR A 1003 12.72 19.23 34.69
CA THR A 1003 13.18 20.63 34.77
C THR A 1003 14.55 20.76 34.11
N GLY A 1004 14.72 21.80 33.30
CA GLY A 1004 15.96 22.11 32.58
C GLY A 1004 15.89 21.66 31.13
N ALA A 1005 16.16 22.59 30.20
CA ALA A 1005 16.23 22.34 28.77
C ALA A 1005 17.56 22.84 28.20
N TYR A 1006 18.30 21.95 27.53
CA TYR A 1006 19.65 22.22 27.04
C TYR A 1006 19.79 21.81 25.57
N GLY A 1007 20.06 22.78 24.70
CA GLY A 1007 20.35 22.57 23.27
C GLY A 1007 21.74 23.10 22.92
N PRO A 1008 22.83 22.33 23.15
CA PRO A 1008 24.18 22.78 22.82
C PRO A 1008 24.39 22.88 21.31
N ALA A 1009 25.14 23.91 20.88
CA ALA A 1009 25.56 24.09 19.50
C ALA A 1009 27.04 23.74 19.35
N THR A 1010 27.33 22.75 18.50
CA THR A 1010 28.69 22.34 18.14
C THR A 1010 29.13 23.05 16.86
N ARG A 1011 30.41 23.42 16.76
CA ARG A 1011 30.97 23.93 15.48
C ARG A 1011 31.00 22.78 14.46
N GLY A 1012 31.03 23.08 13.16
CA GLY A 1012 31.20 22.04 12.13
C GLY A 1012 29.91 21.33 11.69
N SER A 1013 29.88 20.00 11.80
CA SER A 1013 28.85 19.11 11.20
C SER A 1013 27.45 19.19 11.82
N GLY A 1014 27.24 20.04 12.83
CA GLY A 1014 25.93 20.27 13.46
C GLY A 1014 25.36 19.03 14.15
N THR A 1015 26.19 18.08 14.55
CA THR A 1015 25.77 16.87 15.27
C THR A 1015 26.35 16.84 16.68
N ILE A 1016 25.79 15.97 17.51
CA ILE A 1016 26.29 15.69 18.87
C ILE A 1016 25.97 14.25 19.27
N ALA A 1017 26.86 13.59 20.00
CA ALA A 1017 26.62 12.28 20.60
C ALA A 1017 26.17 12.42 22.07
N VAL A 1018 24.95 11.97 22.37
CA VAL A 1018 24.32 12.09 23.70
C VAL A 1018 23.98 10.70 24.24
N ASN A 1019 24.51 10.33 25.41
CA ASN A 1019 24.58 8.93 25.89
C ASN A 1019 25.15 7.96 24.83
N GLY A 1020 25.98 8.48 23.92
CA GLY A 1020 26.52 7.78 22.76
C GLY A 1020 25.59 7.75 21.53
N PHE A 1021 24.32 8.15 21.64
CA PHE A 1021 23.40 8.18 20.50
C PHE A 1021 23.62 9.40 19.61
N LEU A 1022 23.56 9.21 18.30
CA LEU A 1022 23.74 10.27 17.31
C LEU A 1022 22.48 11.12 17.21
N ALA A 1023 22.63 12.42 17.46
CA ALA A 1023 21.57 13.41 17.32
C ALA A 1023 22.04 14.67 16.59
N SER A 1024 21.10 15.40 16.01
CA SER A 1024 21.33 16.73 15.44
C SER A 1024 21.33 17.78 16.55
N ILE A 1025 22.03 18.90 16.36
CA ILE A 1025 21.86 20.08 17.23
C ILE A 1025 20.57 20.87 16.91
N TYR A 1026 19.84 20.48 15.86
CA TYR A 1026 18.63 21.14 15.38
C TYR A 1026 17.35 20.31 15.60
N ALA A 1027 16.22 20.99 15.68
CA ALA A 1027 14.88 20.38 15.65
C ALA A 1027 14.28 20.46 14.24
N ALA A 1028 13.32 19.58 13.96
CA ALA A 1028 12.53 19.66 12.74
C ALA A 1028 11.52 20.82 12.82
N SER A 1029 11.64 21.79 11.93
CA SER A 1029 10.69 22.91 11.85
C SER A 1029 9.60 22.66 10.81
N HIS A 1030 8.68 21.71 11.00
CA HIS A 1030 7.51 21.59 10.10
C HIS A 1030 6.28 20.92 10.73
N PRO A 1031 5.10 21.55 10.65
CA PRO A 1031 3.83 20.85 10.57
C PRO A 1031 3.49 20.69 9.07
N LYS A 1032 3.50 19.45 8.55
CA LYS A 1032 3.02 19.03 7.21
C LYS A 1032 4.01 19.07 6.02
N GLY A 1033 5.05 18.24 6.06
CA GLY A 1033 5.49 17.51 4.85
C GLY A 1033 6.51 18.15 3.90
N ILE A 1034 7.25 19.19 4.31
CA ILE A 1034 8.49 19.60 3.59
C ILE A 1034 9.67 19.23 4.49
N TYR A 1035 10.57 18.38 4.01
CA TYR A 1035 11.74 17.94 4.75
C TYR A 1035 12.95 18.76 4.32
N VAL A 1036 13.52 19.56 5.22
CA VAL A 1036 14.81 20.24 4.97
C VAL A 1036 15.92 19.35 5.52
N PRO A 1037 16.80 18.78 4.69
CA PRO A 1037 17.87 17.90 5.15
C PRO A 1037 18.83 18.61 6.13
N HIS A 1038 19.32 17.89 7.14
CA HIS A 1038 20.34 18.36 8.10
C HIS A 1038 21.55 19.02 7.42
N SER A 1039 21.99 18.47 6.28
CA SER A 1039 23.08 19.00 5.46
C SER A 1039 22.79 20.40 4.91
N PHE A 1040 21.54 20.69 4.53
CA PHE A 1040 21.13 21.97 3.97
C PHE A 1040 21.09 23.07 5.04
N ILE A 1041 20.59 22.75 6.24
CA ILE A 1041 20.62 23.63 7.42
C ILE A 1041 22.07 23.97 7.77
N ASN A 1042 22.96 22.98 7.80
CA ASN A 1042 24.38 23.21 8.08
C ASN A 1042 25.09 24.10 7.05
N ILE A 1043 24.84 23.92 5.75
CA ILE A 1043 25.47 24.73 4.69
C ILE A 1043 25.13 26.21 4.86
N LEU A 1044 23.86 26.51 5.18
CA LEU A 1044 23.39 27.88 5.41
C LEU A 1044 24.01 28.53 6.66
N PHE A 1045 24.37 27.74 7.67
CA PHE A 1045 24.76 28.25 8.99
C PHE A 1045 26.24 28.07 9.36
N LYS A 1046 27.01 27.33 8.56
CA LYS A 1046 28.47 27.15 8.72
C LYS A 1046 29.26 28.47 8.73
N PRO A 1047 29.03 29.46 7.84
CA PRO A 1047 29.78 30.72 7.86
C PRO A 1047 29.52 31.53 9.13
N LEU A 1048 28.30 31.45 9.68
CA LEU A 1048 27.92 32.21 10.85
C LEU A 1048 28.44 31.59 12.15
N SER A 1049 28.55 30.26 12.22
CA SER A 1049 29.21 29.58 13.33
C SER A 1049 30.71 29.91 13.37
N GLU A 1050 31.37 30.14 12.23
CA GLU A 1050 32.79 30.55 12.18
C GLU A 1050 33.04 32.03 12.55
N LEU A 1051 32.07 32.91 12.31
CA LEU A 1051 32.16 34.36 12.59
C LEU A 1051 32.04 34.74 14.09
N THR A 1052 31.59 33.82 14.95
CA THR A 1052 31.43 34.06 16.40
C THR A 1052 32.68 33.75 17.23
N LYS A 1053 33.88 33.71 16.62
CA LYS A 1053 35.16 33.63 17.35
C LYS A 1053 35.41 34.91 18.16
N VAL A 1054 34.71 35.07 19.27
CA VAL A 1054 35.05 36.03 20.32
C VAL A 1054 35.79 35.24 21.41
N ASN A 1055 37.11 35.45 21.48
CA ASN A 1055 37.95 34.93 22.56
C ASN A 1055 37.61 35.67 23.87
N ASP A 1056 36.58 35.22 24.57
CA ASP A 1056 36.31 35.66 25.93
C ASP A 1056 36.12 34.42 26.82
N GLU A 1057 37.03 34.20 27.77
CA GLU A 1057 37.07 33.01 28.64
C GLU A 1057 35.95 33.01 29.71
N ASN A 1058 34.98 33.92 29.63
CA ASN A 1058 33.85 34.05 30.57
C ASN A 1058 32.51 34.28 29.85
N ILE A 1059 32.23 33.54 28.77
CA ILE A 1059 30.91 33.58 28.12
C ILE A 1059 29.93 32.71 28.93
N THR A 1060 29.08 33.36 29.74
CA THR A 1060 27.93 32.70 30.36
C THR A 1060 26.85 32.43 29.29
N PRO A 1061 26.22 31.23 29.26
CA PRO A 1061 25.13 30.95 28.33
C PRO A 1061 24.00 31.97 28.46
N GLN A 1062 23.46 32.45 27.34
CA GLN A 1062 22.24 33.26 27.34
C GLN A 1062 21.09 32.43 27.90
N GLU A 1063 20.37 32.92 28.92
CA GLU A 1063 19.15 32.26 29.38
C GLU A 1063 18.04 32.37 28.32
N GLY A 1064 17.43 31.23 27.99
CA GLY A 1064 16.40 31.11 26.96
C GLY A 1064 16.96 30.83 25.56
N ILE A 1065 16.18 31.16 24.53
CA ILE A 1065 16.57 30.96 23.13
C ILE A 1065 17.62 32.01 22.76
N HIS A 1066 18.73 31.59 22.17
CA HIS A 1066 19.83 32.48 21.79
C HIS A 1066 19.36 33.57 20.81
N TRP A 1067 19.82 34.82 20.94
CA TRP A 1067 19.35 35.97 20.13
C TRP A 1067 19.43 35.75 18.61
N TYR A 1068 20.42 34.97 18.17
CA TYR A 1068 20.58 34.57 16.77
C TYR A 1068 19.50 33.56 16.33
N ALA A 1069 19.13 32.60 17.18
CA ALA A 1069 18.06 31.65 16.90
C ALA A 1069 16.67 32.34 16.90
N GLU A 1070 16.48 33.40 17.69
CA GLU A 1070 15.31 34.28 17.60
C GLU A 1070 15.29 35.09 16.30
N TRP A 1071 16.42 35.71 15.92
CA TRP A 1071 16.54 36.45 14.67
C TRP A 1071 16.26 35.58 13.43
N LEU A 1072 16.69 34.31 13.45
CA LEU A 1072 16.39 33.35 12.39
C LEU A 1072 14.89 33.07 12.26
N LYS A 1073 14.16 32.95 13.39
CA LYS A 1073 12.70 32.75 13.37
C LYS A 1073 11.99 33.96 12.75
N GLU A 1074 12.50 35.17 12.94
CA GLU A 1074 11.91 36.39 12.36
C GLU A 1074 12.20 36.56 10.87
N VAL A 1075 13.37 36.14 10.39
CA VAL A 1075 13.77 36.28 8.98
C VAL A 1075 13.20 35.16 8.08
N PHE A 1076 12.95 33.96 8.61
CA PHE A 1076 12.44 32.83 7.84
C PHE A 1076 10.89 32.77 7.70
N CYS A 1077 10.08 33.25 8.68
CA CYS A 1077 8.59 33.24 8.57
C CYS A 1077 8.04 33.94 7.28
N PRO A 1078 8.64 35.04 6.74
CA PRO A 1078 8.12 35.72 5.55
C PRO A 1078 8.37 35.02 4.20
N ILE A 1079 9.26 34.02 4.15
CA ILE A 1079 9.75 33.40 2.89
C ILE A 1079 9.01 32.07 2.60
N LEU A 1080 8.15 31.61 3.51
CA LEU A 1080 7.38 30.38 3.36
C LEU A 1080 6.00 30.63 2.70
N PRO A 1081 5.46 29.67 1.91
CA PRO A 1081 4.17 29.84 1.24
C PRO A 1081 3.02 30.01 2.25
N PRO A 1082 1.91 30.67 1.86
CA PRO A 1082 0.78 30.90 2.77
C PRO A 1082 0.11 29.57 3.13
N GLY A 1083 0.16 29.18 4.41
CA GLY A 1083 -0.47 27.96 4.92
C GLY A 1083 0.20 27.28 6.12
N SER A 1084 1.37 27.74 6.57
CA SER A 1084 2.08 27.21 7.74
C SER A 1084 1.47 27.73 9.05
N HIS A 1085 0.61 26.94 9.70
CA HIS A 1085 0.16 27.21 11.06
C HIS A 1085 1.27 26.93 12.07
N GLN A 1086 2.17 27.90 12.24
CA GLN A 1086 2.95 28.10 13.47
C GLN A 1086 3.27 29.57 13.77
N CYS A 1087 3.06 30.53 12.86
CA CYS A 1087 3.23 31.96 13.15
C CYS A 1087 1.93 32.60 13.77
N SER A 1088 1.05 31.85 14.48
CA SER A 1088 -0.23 32.37 15.02
C SER A 1088 -0.25 32.71 16.52
N ASN A 1089 0.90 32.77 17.21
CA ASN A 1089 0.99 33.23 18.61
C ASN A 1089 1.86 34.49 18.81
N LEU A 1090 1.90 35.38 17.81
CA LEU A 1090 2.49 36.72 17.92
C LEU A 1090 1.48 37.78 17.45
N LYS A 1091 0.38 37.89 18.19
CA LYS A 1091 -0.42 39.11 18.29
C LYS A 1091 -0.70 39.43 19.74
#